data_AF-A0A0X3VY31-F1
#
_entry.id   AF-A0A0X3VY31-F1
#
_cell.length_a   1.000
_cell.length_b   1.000
_cell.length_c   1.000
_cell.angle_alpha   90.00
_cell.angle_beta   90.00
_cell.angle_gamma   90.00
#
_symmetry.space_group_name_H-M   'P 1'
#
loop_
_entity.id
_entity.type
_entity.pdbx_description
1 polymer ?
#
loop_
_entity_poly.entity_id
_entity_poly.type
_entity_poly.pdbx_seq_one_letter_code
_entity_poly.pdbx_strand_id
1 'polypeptide(L)'
;MKITYLLGWGDEMGGTELATYTQAKHLAERPDIAVEIVSVFRTRDEPFFAEARALPVRYLVDRTVTPERPVRDSDLDDAACRTLAALPSELIRPAWEDAFDRLSDIEMADAFARLDTDVLVTTTPALLAAAVTLAPARVVTVHQEHRPTQRRGPSGEPLLLHAPRLDALVTLTGRTRDWIAESLGPTAPELAVIPNAVPDGFRPRADGESTVIVMAARLTGEKRVDHAVRAFAEVADAHPEWTLRIFGGGHRERHLRRLVDGFGLHDRVELLGPCQDMAAEWAKAGLSLMTAGHNEAFPLVLLEALAAGVPVVAYDVLTGPAEIVRHRVDGLLVPPGEVTELAVAMGELMGDPEKRRACARAAREGVYARFSSAAVTARWEELYRRLVAGRDRPERLRGRADRVALGVASGGCGFRPTAPHTFDAAAADGERAREDEIIAADTTGRVIRSVGRLAERRDDVLAPRMAAWNLELTADALEAEGVPYVKVRTHDGTAHTLAVAAEHRDHALKALAGAFAGRPVYAELVNPRDAAPGAVLAERLDAIGEVAGVKVFKPVTTTTLSLRHGTAQACTVAFWGRTEGGPLGTEGFRAPFGATLAGAELPSLTPTATLRVAERDYPTLDVFTELLVKDVDFPVDAVYTWVDDSDPEWRALRDAARGAAGRETADDGAVRFRNRDELRYSLRSLAMYAPWIRHVYLVTAGQRPAWLDADHPGLTVVDHRDLFADPGACLPTFNSHAIESQLHRVDGLSEHFLYFNDDMFLGRPTNPDTFFHSNGIARFFWSSASVPALPVSPDDEGYLGAAKNNRELLRRAFGRTTTHSFFHVPYALRRSVLEEIAERFPQEWEATSRSRFRSTGDLSVVSSLHHHYAYLTGRAVPGGISYDFVDIGDRKDHARLGRLLQNRDRTAFCIGESHDSGMADEEMALAIRSFLTAYFPVRSPYERSRAVTDAP
;
A
#
# COMPACT_ATOMS: atom_id res chain seq x y z
N MET A 1 31.05 19.47 21.44
CA MET A 1 29.98 19.35 20.43
C MET A 1 28.65 19.58 21.13
N LYS A 2 27.78 20.44 20.58
CA LYS A 2 26.43 20.69 21.08
C LYS A 2 25.41 19.98 20.19
N ILE A 3 24.53 19.20 20.80
CA ILE A 3 23.49 18.43 20.11
C ILE A 3 22.14 18.86 20.65
N THR A 4 21.21 19.17 19.75
CA THR A 4 19.82 19.48 20.10
C THR A 4 18.91 18.45 19.47
N TYR A 5 18.09 17.79 20.28
CA TYR A 5 16.98 16.95 19.78
C TYR A 5 15.69 17.74 19.77
N LEU A 6 14.92 17.60 18.70
CA LEU A 6 13.66 18.27 18.50
C LEU A 6 12.51 17.25 18.59
N LEU A 7 11.63 17.47 19.56
CA LEU A 7 10.42 16.69 19.80
C LEU A 7 9.18 17.56 19.60
N GLY A 8 8.07 16.95 19.17
CA GLY A 8 6.76 17.62 19.19
C GLY A 8 6.25 17.77 20.61
N TRP A 9 6.36 16.68 21.38
CA TRP A 9 5.86 16.54 22.74
C TRP A 9 6.92 15.83 23.58
N GLY A 10 7.70 16.57 24.37
CA GLY A 10 8.76 16.01 25.20
C GLY A 10 8.24 15.33 26.48
N ASP A 11 6.99 15.55 26.84
CA ASP A 11 6.41 15.22 28.14
C ASP A 11 5.26 14.19 28.06
N GLU A 12 4.89 13.78 26.85
CA GLU A 12 3.91 12.72 26.60
C GLU A 12 4.52 11.31 26.69
N MET A 13 3.65 10.32 26.90
CA MET A 13 4.04 8.91 26.85
C MET A 13 4.16 8.44 25.40
N GLY A 14 5.37 8.15 24.94
CA GLY A 14 5.62 7.54 23.64
C GLY A 14 7.00 6.90 23.48
N GLY A 15 7.09 5.95 22.55
CA GLY A 15 8.32 5.20 22.30
C GLY A 15 9.40 6.03 21.59
N THR A 16 9.01 7.04 20.80
CA THR A 16 9.93 7.98 20.17
C THR A 16 10.64 8.82 21.23
N GLU A 17 9.86 9.35 22.18
CA GLU A 17 10.31 10.18 23.28
C GLU A 17 11.26 9.38 24.17
N LEU A 18 10.85 8.17 24.58
CA LEU A 18 11.71 7.28 25.39
C LEU A 18 13.03 6.93 24.68
N ALA A 19 12.99 6.57 23.39
CA ALA A 19 14.21 6.29 22.62
C ALA A 19 15.14 7.52 22.55
N THR A 20 14.55 8.70 22.31
CA THR A 20 15.28 9.97 22.22
C THR A 20 15.94 10.32 23.55
N TYR A 21 15.20 10.23 24.66
CA TYR A 21 15.74 10.51 25.99
C TYR A 21 16.82 9.51 26.41
N THR A 22 16.62 8.22 26.10
CA THR A 22 17.62 7.18 26.38
C THR A 22 18.93 7.49 25.65
N GLN A 23 18.86 7.84 24.36
CA GLN A 23 20.02 8.21 23.56
C GLN A 23 20.68 9.50 24.05
N ALA A 24 19.88 10.54 24.29
CA ALA A 24 20.36 11.85 24.75
C ALA A 24 21.08 11.75 26.10
N LYS A 25 20.54 10.96 27.03
CA LYS A 25 21.15 10.72 28.35
C LYS A 25 22.54 10.12 28.22
N HIS A 26 22.70 9.07 27.42
CA HIS A 26 23.99 8.40 27.24
C HIS A 26 25.02 9.27 26.51
N LEU A 27 24.58 10.12 25.57
CA LEU A 27 25.47 11.11 24.93
C LEU A 27 25.90 12.20 25.92
N ALA A 28 25.01 12.64 26.81
CA ALA A 28 25.29 13.68 27.80
C ALA A 28 26.29 13.24 28.89
N GLU A 29 26.51 11.92 29.06
CA GLU A 29 27.57 11.39 29.94
C GLU A 29 28.99 11.64 29.39
N ARG A 30 29.13 12.04 28.11
CA ARG A 30 30.42 12.36 27.50
C ARG A 30 30.84 13.79 27.82
N PRO A 31 32.06 14.02 28.34
CA PRO A 31 32.48 15.35 28.79
C PRO A 31 32.62 16.37 27.64
N ASP A 32 32.80 15.91 26.40
CA ASP A 32 32.92 16.73 25.19
C ASP A 32 31.58 16.98 24.47
N ILE A 33 30.47 16.46 24.98
CA ILE A 33 29.14 16.54 24.36
C ILE A 33 28.15 17.21 25.32
N ALA A 34 27.55 18.32 24.86
CA ALA A 34 26.42 18.94 25.53
C ALA A 34 25.14 18.58 24.77
N VAL A 35 24.10 18.13 25.48
CA VAL A 35 22.82 17.73 24.88
C VAL A 35 21.68 18.56 25.47
N GLU A 36 20.79 19.04 24.60
CA GLU A 36 19.53 19.71 24.95
C GLU A 36 18.36 19.07 24.20
N ILE A 37 17.19 19.03 24.83
CA ILE A 37 15.93 18.68 24.20
C ILE A 37 15.09 19.94 24.02
N VAL A 38 14.65 20.20 22.78
CA VAL A 38 13.66 21.24 22.48
C VAL A 38 12.35 20.54 22.15
N SER A 39 11.33 20.77 22.97
CA SER A 39 9.96 20.33 22.71
C SER A 39 9.13 21.50 22.18
N VAL A 40 8.40 21.29 21.08
CA VAL A 40 7.52 22.33 20.54
C VAL A 40 6.38 22.62 21.52
N PHE A 41 5.74 21.58 22.04
CA PHE A 41 4.61 21.72 22.96
C PHE A 41 4.94 21.22 24.36
N ARG A 42 4.36 21.87 25.36
CA ARG A 42 4.23 21.39 26.74
C ARG A 42 2.76 21.05 27.01
N THR A 43 2.46 19.81 27.37
CA THR A 43 1.10 19.32 27.66
C THR A 43 0.91 18.86 29.10
N ARG A 44 1.99 18.79 29.89
CA ARG A 44 2.02 18.40 31.30
C ARG A 44 2.93 19.31 32.12
N ASP A 45 2.62 19.40 33.40
CA ASP A 45 3.48 20.08 34.37
C ASP A 45 4.80 19.36 34.56
N GLU A 46 4.76 18.02 34.68
CA GLU A 46 5.92 17.14 34.81
C GLU A 46 6.02 16.15 33.63
N PRO A 47 7.23 15.89 33.10
CA PRO A 47 7.44 14.87 32.07
C PRO A 47 7.02 13.48 32.55
N PHE A 48 6.44 12.68 31.64
CA PHE A 48 6.04 11.31 31.91
C PHE A 48 7.22 10.40 32.27
N PHE A 49 8.34 10.51 31.54
CA PHE A 49 9.53 9.68 31.72
C PHE A 49 10.52 10.29 32.73
N ALA A 50 11.14 9.44 33.55
CA ALA A 50 12.14 9.89 34.53
C ALA A 50 13.42 10.40 33.85
N GLU A 51 13.78 9.81 32.71
CA GLU A 51 14.94 10.18 31.89
C GLU A 51 14.88 11.64 31.42
N ALA A 52 13.69 12.14 31.13
CA ALA A 52 13.48 13.54 30.74
C ALA A 52 13.89 14.51 31.86
N ARG A 53 13.76 14.10 33.14
CA ARG A 53 14.12 14.93 34.30
C ARG A 53 15.64 15.07 34.48
N ALA A 54 16.42 14.21 33.83
CA ALA A 54 17.89 14.22 33.89
C ALA A 54 18.53 15.09 32.80
N LEU A 55 17.74 15.66 31.88
CA LEU A 55 18.22 16.43 30.73
C LEU A 55 17.60 17.82 30.72
N PRO A 56 18.29 18.83 30.16
CA PRO A 56 17.69 20.14 29.97
C PRO A 56 16.64 20.07 28.84
N VAL A 57 15.38 20.29 29.20
CA VAL A 57 14.24 20.35 28.27
C VAL A 57 13.73 21.78 28.18
N ARG A 58 13.66 22.32 26.96
CA ARG A 58 13.11 23.64 26.66
C ARG A 58 11.84 23.51 25.84
N TYR A 59 10.76 24.10 26.31
CA TYR A 59 9.46 24.14 25.64
C TYR A 59 9.29 25.44 24.84
N LEU A 60 8.55 25.38 23.73
CA LEU A 60 8.27 26.57 22.91
C LEU A 60 6.86 27.13 23.14
N VAL A 61 5.85 26.26 23.16
CA VAL A 61 4.44 26.58 23.37
C VAL A 61 3.90 25.83 24.57
N ASP A 62 3.26 26.54 25.50
CA ASP A 62 2.57 25.99 26.65
C ASP A 62 1.09 25.73 26.32
N ARG A 63 0.71 24.45 26.31
CA ARG A 63 -0.66 23.97 26.12
C ARG A 63 -1.30 23.46 27.41
N THR A 64 -0.63 23.62 28.55
CA THR A 64 -1.23 23.34 29.88
C THR A 64 -2.20 24.44 30.30
N VAL A 65 -2.13 25.59 29.64
CA VAL A 65 -2.96 26.78 29.86
C VAL A 65 -3.89 27.05 28.68
N THR A 66 -5.03 27.69 28.95
CA THR A 66 -6.01 28.09 27.92
C THR A 66 -6.25 29.60 27.98
N PRO A 67 -6.00 30.36 26.89
CA PRO A 67 -5.49 29.88 25.60
C PRO A 67 -4.02 29.50 25.65
N GLU A 68 -3.61 28.66 24.70
CA GLU A 68 -2.22 28.23 24.51
C GLU A 68 -1.30 29.43 24.25
N ARG A 69 -0.06 29.40 24.77
CA ARG A 69 0.81 30.58 24.83
C ARG A 69 2.28 30.27 24.57
N PRO A 70 3.09 31.24 24.11
CA PRO A 70 4.55 31.11 24.13
C PRO A 70 5.09 30.84 25.53
N VAL A 71 6.12 30.01 25.63
CA VAL A 71 6.87 29.79 26.89
C VAL A 71 7.87 30.92 27.15
N ARG A 72 8.39 31.56 26.09
CA ARG A 72 9.24 32.74 26.22
C ARG A 72 8.45 33.91 26.80
N ASP A 73 9.17 34.89 27.33
CA ASP A 73 8.58 36.16 27.73
C ASP A 73 7.94 36.85 26.50
N SER A 74 6.67 37.22 26.62
CA SER A 74 5.83 37.63 25.50
C SER A 74 4.67 38.52 25.95
N ASP A 75 4.50 39.66 25.27
CA ASP A 75 3.40 40.61 25.50
C ASP A 75 2.09 40.24 24.77
N LEU A 76 1.97 39.02 24.24
CA LEU A 76 0.76 38.58 23.53
C LEU A 76 -0.43 38.46 24.49
N ASP A 77 -1.51 39.16 24.15
CA ASP A 77 -2.78 39.03 24.87
C ASP A 77 -3.52 37.73 24.52
N ASP A 78 -4.54 37.41 25.32
CA ASP A 78 -5.38 36.22 25.15
C ASP A 78 -6.04 36.12 23.77
N ALA A 79 -6.39 37.27 23.17
CA ALA A 79 -7.09 37.30 21.89
C ALA A 79 -6.13 36.91 20.76
N ALA A 80 -4.92 37.47 20.76
CA ALA A 80 -3.87 37.13 19.80
C ALA A 80 -3.48 35.64 19.90
N CYS A 81 -3.28 35.13 21.11
CA CYS A 81 -3.01 33.70 21.34
C CYS A 81 -4.08 32.78 20.76
N ARG A 82 -5.37 33.09 21.01
CA ARG A 82 -6.49 32.33 20.41
C ARG A 82 -6.51 32.40 18.90
N THR A 83 -6.27 33.58 18.32
CA THR A 83 -6.25 33.74 16.87
C THR A 83 -5.14 32.93 16.23
N LEU A 84 -3.93 32.97 16.80
CA LEU A 84 -2.78 32.23 16.26
C LEU A 84 -2.97 30.72 16.38
N ALA A 85 -3.43 30.21 17.53
CA ALA A 85 -3.70 28.78 17.73
C ALA A 85 -4.86 28.26 16.85
N ALA A 86 -5.79 29.13 16.42
CA ALA A 86 -6.89 28.75 15.53
C ALA A 86 -6.52 28.74 14.04
N LEU A 87 -5.37 29.30 13.65
CA LEU A 87 -4.91 29.34 12.28
C LEU A 87 -4.01 28.13 11.98
N PRO A 88 -4.17 27.47 10.81
CA PRO A 88 -3.32 26.34 10.44
C PRO A 88 -1.87 26.78 10.28
N SER A 89 -0.93 25.89 10.61
CA SER A 89 0.50 26.11 10.34
C SER A 89 0.78 26.26 8.84
N GLU A 90 1.67 27.19 8.51
CA GLU A 90 2.23 27.38 7.16
C GLU A 90 3.53 26.60 6.96
N LEU A 91 4.25 26.25 8.03
CA LEU A 91 5.46 25.43 7.96
C LEU A 91 5.17 23.94 7.88
N ILE A 92 4.16 23.47 8.63
CA ILE A 92 3.75 22.08 8.75
C ILE A 92 2.29 21.97 8.33
N ARG A 93 2.05 21.32 7.18
CA ARG A 93 0.69 21.15 6.67
C ARG A 93 -0.13 20.31 7.64
N PRO A 94 -1.43 20.61 7.87
CA PRO A 94 -2.28 19.79 8.73
C PRO A 94 -2.38 18.32 8.34
N ALA A 95 -2.21 18.00 7.05
CA ALA A 95 -2.15 16.62 6.56
C ALA A 95 -0.90 15.85 7.03
N TRP A 96 0.18 16.54 7.39
CA TRP A 96 1.41 15.94 7.91
C TRP A 96 1.30 15.72 9.41
N GLU A 97 0.90 16.77 10.13
CA GLU A 97 0.63 16.74 11.57
C GLU A 97 -0.29 17.92 11.93
N ASP A 98 -1.53 17.63 12.35
CA ASP A 98 -2.60 18.61 12.58
C ASP A 98 -2.45 19.40 13.87
N ALA A 99 -1.57 18.93 14.76
CA ALA A 99 -1.27 19.59 16.03
C ALA A 99 -0.50 20.91 15.88
N PHE A 100 0.05 21.23 14.71
CA PHE A 100 0.82 22.46 14.48
C PHE A 100 -0.06 23.59 13.95
N ASP A 101 0.19 24.79 14.46
CA ASP A 101 -0.62 25.98 14.22
C ASP A 101 0.31 27.19 13.97
N ARG A 102 -0.30 28.37 13.76
CA ARG A 102 0.47 29.59 13.50
C ARG A 102 1.29 30.05 14.70
N LEU A 103 0.86 29.73 15.93
CA LEU A 103 1.61 30.06 17.14
C LEU A 103 2.90 29.25 17.20
N SER A 104 2.83 27.94 16.99
CA SER A 104 4.01 27.07 17.00
C SER A 104 4.98 27.39 15.88
N ASP A 105 4.51 27.82 14.71
CA ASP A 105 5.38 28.30 13.61
C ASP A 105 6.26 29.47 14.04
N ILE A 106 5.67 30.47 14.68
CA ILE A 106 6.35 31.68 15.12
C ILE A 106 7.39 31.32 16.19
N GLU A 107 7.00 30.52 17.18
CA GLU A 107 7.89 30.13 18.27
C GLU A 107 9.03 29.21 17.79
N MET A 108 8.79 28.33 16.81
CA MET A 108 9.85 27.57 16.15
C MET A 108 10.82 28.48 15.38
N ALA A 109 10.31 29.42 14.57
CA ALA A 109 11.15 30.34 13.81
C ALA A 109 12.05 31.19 14.73
N ASP A 110 11.48 31.70 15.81
CA ASP A 110 12.15 32.50 16.83
C ASP A 110 13.24 31.68 17.57
N ALA A 111 12.91 30.45 17.98
CA ALA A 111 13.86 29.55 18.62
C ALA A 111 15.03 29.14 17.70
N PHE A 112 14.77 28.94 16.40
CA PHE A 112 15.74 28.42 15.44
C PHE A 112 16.70 29.50 14.95
N ALA A 113 16.22 30.75 14.85
CA ALA A 113 17.07 31.91 14.56
C ALA A 113 18.17 32.11 15.61
N ARG A 114 17.92 31.72 16.87
CA ARG A 114 18.87 31.81 17.99
C ARG A 114 19.53 30.48 18.36
N LEU A 115 19.34 29.43 17.56
CA LEU A 115 19.82 28.09 17.88
C LEU A 115 21.35 28.04 17.86
N ASP A 116 21.96 27.80 19.03
CA ASP A 116 23.39 27.58 19.17
C ASP A 116 23.72 26.09 19.36
N THR A 117 23.69 25.35 18.26
CA THR A 117 23.97 23.91 18.23
C THR A 117 24.89 23.54 17.07
N ASP A 118 25.64 22.45 17.21
CA ASP A 118 26.43 21.88 16.11
C ASP A 118 25.56 20.92 15.28
N VAL A 119 24.71 20.13 15.95
CA VAL A 119 23.84 19.12 15.33
C VAL A 119 22.40 19.29 15.82
N LEU A 120 21.45 19.40 14.89
CA LEU A 120 20.02 19.38 15.15
C LEU A 120 19.44 18.05 14.66
N VAL A 121 18.81 17.30 15.59
CA VAL A 121 18.22 15.99 15.34
C VAL A 121 16.70 16.10 15.40
N THR A 122 16.00 15.71 14.34
CA THR A 122 14.53 15.68 14.30
C THR A 122 14.00 14.26 14.38
N THR A 123 12.84 14.06 15.01
CA THR A 123 12.26 12.73 15.29
C THR A 123 10.97 12.42 14.52
N THR A 124 10.41 13.42 13.84
CA THR A 124 9.25 13.25 12.95
C THR A 124 9.49 13.91 11.59
N PRO A 125 8.88 13.41 10.49
CA PRO A 125 8.98 14.05 9.18
C PRO A 125 8.48 15.51 9.15
N ALA A 126 7.44 15.84 9.91
CA ALA A 126 6.93 17.21 10.02
C ALA A 126 8.00 18.15 10.61
N LEU A 127 8.64 17.73 11.71
CA LEU A 127 9.73 18.48 12.34
C LEU A 127 10.98 18.55 11.43
N LEU A 128 11.26 17.52 10.64
CA LEU A 128 12.28 17.57 9.58
C LEU A 128 12.01 18.71 8.60
N ALA A 129 10.77 18.87 8.11
CA ALA A 129 10.42 19.92 7.16
C ALA A 129 10.65 21.33 7.74
N ALA A 130 10.21 21.55 8.98
CA ALA A 130 10.47 22.79 9.70
C ALA A 130 11.98 23.01 9.89
N ALA A 131 12.73 21.99 10.32
CA ALA A 131 14.15 22.11 10.61
C ALA A 131 15.00 22.43 9.39
N VAL A 132 14.81 21.76 8.25
CA VAL A 132 15.61 22.07 7.05
C VAL A 132 15.28 23.43 6.44
N THR A 133 14.15 24.02 6.84
CA THR A 133 13.68 25.35 6.39
C THR A 133 14.19 26.45 7.31
N LEU A 134 14.12 26.25 8.63
CA LEU A 134 14.43 27.28 9.63
C LEU A 134 15.86 27.22 10.17
N ALA A 135 16.51 26.05 10.18
CA ALA A 135 17.82 25.91 10.82
C ALA A 135 18.91 26.70 10.05
N PRO A 136 19.83 27.39 10.75
CA PRO A 136 20.95 28.07 10.11
C PRO A 136 21.82 27.10 9.29
N ALA A 137 22.35 27.54 8.14
CA ALA A 137 23.16 26.69 7.25
C ALA A 137 24.40 26.05 7.90
N ARG A 138 24.93 26.67 8.98
CA ARG A 138 26.06 26.13 9.76
C ARG A 138 25.70 24.87 10.57
N VAL A 139 24.42 24.70 10.91
CA VAL A 139 23.94 23.58 11.74
C VAL A 139 23.86 22.33 10.88
N VAL A 140 24.40 21.22 11.39
CA VAL A 140 24.24 19.90 10.76
C VAL A 140 22.83 19.39 11.05
N THR A 141 22.08 19.03 10.02
CA THR A 141 20.71 18.53 10.15
C THR A 141 20.64 17.02 9.97
N VAL A 142 20.17 16.34 11.01
CA VAL A 142 19.98 14.89 11.04
C VAL A 142 18.52 14.58 11.31
N HIS A 143 17.94 13.65 10.56
CA HIS A 143 16.62 13.09 10.89
C HIS A 143 16.76 11.66 11.37
N GLN A 144 16.13 11.32 12.48
CA GLN A 144 15.97 9.95 12.94
C GLN A 144 14.52 9.51 12.73
N GLU A 145 14.33 8.52 11.86
CA GLU A 145 13.01 7.99 11.55
C GLU A 145 12.64 6.86 12.53
N HIS A 146 11.61 7.11 13.35
CA HIS A 146 11.15 6.20 14.40
C HIS A 146 9.96 5.31 14.04
N ARG A 147 9.36 5.46 12.86
CA ARG A 147 8.22 4.64 12.40
C ARG A 147 8.49 4.07 11.00
N PRO A 148 7.75 3.03 10.56
CA PRO A 148 7.90 2.53 9.20
C PRO A 148 7.42 3.58 8.19
N THR A 149 8.33 4.39 7.64
CA THR A 149 8.04 5.45 6.67
C THR A 149 7.16 4.98 5.52
N GLN A 150 7.37 3.74 5.09
CA GLN A 150 6.67 3.08 4.00
C GLN A 150 5.15 2.96 4.23
N ARG A 151 4.70 3.11 5.47
CA ARG A 151 3.29 2.97 5.89
C ARG A 151 2.73 4.24 6.54
N ARG A 152 3.48 5.35 6.53
CA ARG A 152 3.08 6.61 7.18
C ARG A 152 2.00 7.40 6.41
N GLY A 153 1.76 7.07 5.13
CA GLY A 153 0.83 7.82 4.28
C GLY A 153 1.22 9.31 4.22
N PRO A 154 0.28 10.26 4.32
CA PRO A 154 0.56 11.71 4.24
C PRO A 154 1.60 12.20 5.27
N SER A 155 1.64 11.61 6.47
CA SER A 155 2.63 11.98 7.50
C SER A 155 4.07 11.60 7.15
N GLY A 156 4.28 10.77 6.12
CA GLY A 156 5.60 10.42 5.58
C GLY A 156 6.04 11.29 4.40
N GLU A 157 5.11 12.04 3.79
CA GLU A 157 5.38 12.93 2.65
C GLU A 157 6.54 13.90 2.91
N PRO A 158 6.66 14.55 4.10
CA PRO A 158 7.76 15.47 4.35
C PRO A 158 9.14 14.84 4.17
N LEU A 159 9.29 13.55 4.50
CA LEU A 159 10.55 12.85 4.34
C LEU A 159 10.93 12.76 2.86
N LEU A 160 9.97 12.49 1.97
CA LEU A 160 10.23 12.44 0.53
C LEU A 160 10.52 13.84 -0.06
N LEU A 161 9.81 14.87 0.41
CA LEU A 161 9.96 16.24 -0.09
C LEU A 161 11.24 16.92 0.40
N HIS A 162 11.59 16.70 1.66
CA HIS A 162 12.55 17.53 2.37
C HIS A 162 13.82 16.78 2.81
N ALA A 163 13.86 15.43 2.80
CA ALA A 163 15.09 14.70 3.10
C ALA A 163 16.29 15.03 2.20
N PRO A 164 16.12 15.39 0.90
CA PRO A 164 17.26 15.83 0.08
C PRO A 164 18.04 17.01 0.69
N ARG A 165 17.38 17.78 1.56
CA ARG A 165 17.93 18.94 2.28
C ARG A 165 18.69 18.58 3.57
N LEU A 166 18.63 17.34 4.02
CA LEU A 166 19.36 16.89 5.21
C LEU A 166 20.85 16.66 4.92
N ASP A 167 21.65 16.64 5.99
CA ASP A 167 22.99 16.08 5.92
C ASP A 167 22.96 14.56 6.06
N ALA A 168 22.16 14.05 6.99
CA ALA A 168 21.96 12.61 7.17
C ALA A 168 20.52 12.25 7.55
N LEU A 169 20.09 11.06 7.13
CA LEU A 169 18.86 10.41 7.55
C LEU A 169 19.19 9.05 8.14
N VAL A 170 18.81 8.87 9.40
CA VAL A 170 19.07 7.66 10.18
C VAL A 170 17.79 6.85 10.33
N THR A 171 17.88 5.56 10.03
CA THR A 171 16.78 4.60 10.20
C THR A 171 17.12 3.56 11.25
N LEU A 172 16.09 2.95 11.85
CA LEU A 172 16.28 1.94 12.88
C LEU A 172 16.63 0.55 12.32
N THR A 173 16.32 0.30 11.04
CA THR A 173 16.49 -1.00 10.38
C THR A 173 17.15 -0.83 9.01
N GLY A 174 17.82 -1.88 8.53
CA GLY A 174 18.38 -1.90 7.18
C GLY A 174 17.29 -1.86 6.10
N ARG A 175 16.15 -2.49 6.38
CA ARG A 175 14.99 -2.51 5.47
C ARG A 175 14.41 -1.11 5.21
N THR A 176 14.35 -0.25 6.23
CA THR A 176 13.92 1.14 6.04
C THR A 176 14.96 1.98 5.31
N ARG A 177 16.25 1.78 5.59
CA ARG A 177 17.32 2.43 4.82
C ARG A 177 17.21 2.09 3.33
N ASP A 178 17.08 0.81 3.00
CA ASP A 178 17.02 0.36 1.61
C ASP A 178 15.81 0.93 0.87
N TRP A 179 14.66 1.00 1.55
CA TRP A 179 13.48 1.68 1.03
C TRP A 179 13.76 3.16 0.73
N ILE A 180 14.32 3.90 1.69
CA ILE A 180 14.61 5.34 1.51
C ILE A 180 15.65 5.56 0.41
N ALA A 181 16.67 4.71 0.33
CA ALA A 181 17.69 4.77 -0.70
C ALA A 181 17.07 4.60 -2.10
N GLU A 182 16.15 3.65 -2.24
CA GLU A 182 15.45 3.40 -3.50
C GLU A 182 14.46 4.54 -3.83
N SER A 183 13.70 5.01 -2.83
CA SER A 183 12.72 6.09 -2.97
C SER A 183 13.35 7.44 -3.29
N LEU A 184 14.49 7.77 -2.70
CA LEU A 184 15.17 9.05 -2.96
C LEU A 184 16.23 8.93 -4.07
N GLY A 185 16.77 7.73 -4.34
CA GLY A 185 17.83 7.49 -5.33
C GLY A 185 18.95 8.53 -5.24
N PRO A 186 19.35 9.20 -6.35
CA PRO A 186 20.38 10.24 -6.33
C PRO A 186 20.07 11.47 -5.45
N THR A 187 18.83 11.66 -4.99
CA THR A 187 18.47 12.77 -4.09
C THR A 187 18.59 12.39 -2.61
N ALA A 188 18.94 11.14 -2.31
CA ALA A 188 19.10 10.68 -0.93
C ALA A 188 20.23 11.47 -0.22
N PRO A 189 20.01 11.96 1.02
CA PRO A 189 21.10 12.41 1.88
C PRO A 189 21.95 11.20 2.31
N GLU A 190 22.95 11.42 3.16
CA GLU A 190 23.67 10.30 3.75
C GLU A 190 22.71 9.42 4.55
N LEU A 191 22.70 8.10 4.30
CA LEU A 191 21.82 7.16 4.99
C LEU A 191 22.61 6.31 5.98
N ALA A 192 22.12 6.19 7.21
CA ALA A 192 22.73 5.35 8.24
C ALA A 192 21.67 4.48 8.94
N VAL A 193 22.10 3.30 9.43
CA VAL A 193 21.25 2.40 10.22
C VAL A 193 21.76 2.37 11.64
N ILE A 194 21.01 2.98 12.56
CA ILE A 194 21.34 2.97 13.99
C ILE A 194 20.09 2.55 14.77
N PRO A 195 20.07 1.35 15.38
CA PRO A 195 18.90 0.86 16.11
C PRO A 195 18.68 1.64 17.42
N ASN A 196 17.52 1.46 18.04
CA ASN A 196 17.31 1.96 19.40
C ASN A 196 18.19 1.18 20.39
N ALA A 197 18.66 1.89 21.42
CA ALA A 197 19.36 1.27 22.54
C ALA A 197 18.38 0.58 23.50
N VAL A 198 18.86 -0.45 24.20
CA VAL A 198 18.16 -1.05 25.35
C VAL A 198 18.07 -0.01 26.47
N PRO A 199 16.87 0.29 27.02
CA PRO A 199 16.76 1.16 28.18
C PRO A 199 17.45 0.55 29.42
N ASP A 200 17.92 1.40 30.35
CA ASP A 200 18.51 0.93 31.59
C ASP A 200 17.43 0.39 32.55
N GLY A 201 17.84 -0.38 33.57
CA GLY A 201 16.99 -0.59 34.75
C GLY A 201 16.16 -1.87 34.81
N PHE A 202 16.32 -2.83 33.89
CA PHE A 202 15.63 -4.14 33.95
C PHE A 202 16.22 -5.10 35.00
N ARG A 203 16.15 -4.68 36.28
CA ARG A 203 16.52 -5.44 37.47
C ARG A 203 15.43 -5.28 38.55
N PRO A 204 15.00 -6.35 39.25
CA PRO A 204 15.45 -7.74 39.10
C PRO A 204 15.02 -8.33 37.75
N ARG A 205 15.70 -9.40 37.33
CA ARG A 205 15.43 -10.06 36.06
C ARG A 205 14.43 -11.20 36.27
N ALA A 206 13.66 -11.54 35.25
CA ALA A 206 12.73 -12.67 35.29
C ALA A 206 13.45 -13.99 35.58
N ASP A 207 12.96 -14.80 36.50
CA ASP A 207 13.57 -16.09 36.85
C ASP A 207 13.39 -17.17 35.77
N GLY A 208 12.42 -16.98 34.86
CA GLY A 208 12.05 -17.92 33.81
C GLY A 208 11.08 -19.03 34.26
N GLU A 209 10.66 -19.01 35.53
CA GLU A 209 9.76 -20.00 36.14
C GLU A 209 8.30 -19.51 36.20
N SER A 210 8.09 -18.19 36.15
CA SER A 210 6.74 -17.60 36.18
C SER A 210 5.83 -18.14 35.06
N THR A 211 4.54 -18.29 35.38
CA THR A 211 3.46 -18.66 34.45
C THR A 211 2.59 -17.46 34.08
N VAL A 212 3.15 -16.26 34.13
CA VAL A 212 2.45 -15.02 33.74
C VAL A 212 2.94 -14.56 32.37
N ILE A 213 2.01 -14.37 31.44
CA ILE A 213 2.25 -13.68 30.18
C ILE A 213 2.09 -12.19 30.42
N VAL A 214 3.11 -11.39 30.11
CA VAL A 214 3.05 -9.92 30.22
C VAL A 214 3.09 -9.30 28.84
N MET A 215 2.09 -8.47 28.54
CA MET A 215 1.99 -7.69 27.31
C MET A 215 1.91 -6.20 27.66
N ALA A 216 2.76 -5.37 27.06
CA ALA A 216 2.66 -3.92 27.18
C ALA A 216 2.37 -3.31 25.80
N ALA A 217 1.21 -2.65 25.65
CA ALA A 217 0.79 -2.05 24.39
C ALA A 217 -0.30 -0.99 24.59
N ARG A 218 -0.32 0.04 23.73
CA ARG A 218 -1.47 0.94 23.61
C ARG A 218 -2.69 0.15 23.13
N LEU A 219 -3.85 0.31 23.79
CA LEU A 219 -5.08 -0.41 23.46
C LEU A 219 -5.79 0.23 22.26
N THR A 220 -5.18 0.08 21.09
CA THR A 220 -5.60 0.61 19.80
C THR A 220 -5.72 -0.52 18.78
N GLY A 221 -6.42 -0.27 17.66
CA GLY A 221 -6.61 -1.29 16.63
C GLY A 221 -5.30 -1.77 15.99
N GLU A 222 -4.29 -0.90 15.87
CA GLU A 222 -2.99 -1.25 15.26
C GLU A 222 -2.20 -2.31 16.06
N LYS A 223 -2.37 -2.33 17.39
CA LYS A 223 -1.64 -3.24 18.29
C LYS A 223 -2.25 -4.64 18.36
N ARG A 224 -3.45 -4.84 17.81
CA ARG A 224 -4.19 -6.11 17.75
C ARG A 224 -4.14 -6.91 19.07
N VAL A 225 -4.35 -6.24 20.20
CA VAL A 225 -4.44 -6.90 21.51
C VAL A 225 -5.56 -7.95 21.52
N ASP A 226 -6.58 -7.78 20.68
CA ASP A 226 -7.64 -8.76 20.46
C ASP A 226 -7.14 -10.10 19.89
N HIS A 227 -6.03 -10.10 19.12
CA HIS A 227 -5.43 -11.35 18.65
C HIS A 227 -4.74 -12.10 19.79
N ALA A 228 -4.07 -11.41 20.71
CA ALA A 228 -3.45 -12.02 21.88
C ALA A 228 -4.50 -12.71 22.77
N VAL A 229 -5.65 -12.06 22.99
CA VAL A 229 -6.76 -12.64 23.76
C VAL A 229 -7.35 -13.88 23.08
N ARG A 230 -7.55 -13.84 21.76
CA ARG A 230 -8.06 -14.99 20.99
C ARG A 230 -7.09 -16.16 20.99
N ALA A 231 -5.81 -15.90 20.75
CA ALA A 231 -4.78 -16.93 20.78
C ALA A 231 -4.64 -17.55 22.18
N PHE A 232 -4.70 -16.73 23.24
CA PHE A 232 -4.71 -17.26 24.61
C PHE A 232 -5.95 -18.13 24.88
N ALA A 233 -7.13 -17.76 24.37
CA ALA A 233 -8.34 -18.56 24.51
C ALA A 233 -8.20 -19.97 23.90
N GLU A 234 -7.47 -20.11 22.79
CA GLU A 234 -7.23 -21.40 22.13
C GLU A 234 -6.35 -22.35 22.95
N VAL A 235 -5.46 -21.82 23.81
CA VAL A 235 -4.52 -22.65 24.61
C VAL A 235 -4.78 -22.63 26.11
N ALA A 236 -5.68 -21.78 26.59
CA ALA A 236 -5.90 -21.55 28.02
C ALA A 236 -6.23 -22.86 28.76
N ASP A 237 -7.12 -23.69 28.21
CA ASP A 237 -7.56 -24.94 28.86
C ASP A 237 -6.44 -25.99 28.98
N ALA A 238 -5.49 -26.00 28.03
CA ALA A 238 -4.34 -26.89 28.07
C ALA A 238 -3.27 -26.46 29.08
N HIS A 239 -3.30 -25.19 29.53
CA HIS A 239 -2.31 -24.58 30.40
C HIS A 239 -2.97 -23.79 31.53
N PRO A 240 -3.71 -24.44 32.45
CA PRO A 240 -4.59 -23.78 33.43
C PRO A 240 -3.87 -22.84 34.41
N GLU A 241 -2.58 -23.03 34.64
CA GLU A 241 -1.73 -22.24 35.54
C GLU A 241 -1.31 -20.88 34.98
N TRP A 242 -1.58 -20.62 33.69
CA TRP A 242 -1.16 -19.39 33.04
C TRP A 242 -2.18 -18.26 33.12
N THR A 243 -1.68 -17.04 33.23
CA THR A 243 -2.50 -15.81 33.19
C THR A 243 -1.90 -14.81 32.21
N LEU A 244 -2.74 -13.96 31.62
CA LEU A 244 -2.34 -12.92 30.68
C LEU A 244 -2.59 -11.55 31.31
N ARG A 245 -1.51 -10.80 31.57
CA ARG A 245 -1.54 -9.42 32.08
C ARG A 245 -1.21 -8.44 30.97
N ILE A 246 -2.12 -7.51 30.73
CA ILE A 246 -2.01 -6.51 29.68
C ILE A 246 -1.92 -5.12 30.32
N PHE A 247 -0.79 -4.46 30.09
CA PHE A 247 -0.49 -3.10 30.52
C PHE A 247 -0.63 -2.12 29.35
N GLY A 248 -1.26 -0.99 29.62
CA GLY A 248 -1.52 0.10 28.67
C GLY A 248 -2.97 0.56 28.67
N GLY A 249 -3.24 1.67 27.99
CA GLY A 249 -4.57 2.28 27.87
C GLY A 249 -4.94 2.58 26.43
N GLY A 250 -6.23 2.80 26.17
CA GLY A 250 -6.74 3.22 24.86
C GLY A 250 -8.21 2.93 24.62
N HIS A 251 -8.77 3.52 23.56
CA HIS A 251 -10.21 3.47 23.26
C HIS A 251 -10.77 2.06 22.99
N ARG A 252 -9.91 1.05 22.75
CA ARG A 252 -10.35 -0.34 22.54
C ARG A 252 -10.57 -1.12 23.84
N GLU A 253 -10.29 -0.56 25.02
CA GLU A 253 -10.39 -1.28 26.29
C GLU A 253 -11.77 -1.94 26.50
N ARG A 254 -12.87 -1.20 26.25
CA ARG A 254 -14.23 -1.74 26.36
C ARG A 254 -14.53 -2.87 25.37
N HIS A 255 -13.88 -2.88 24.20
CA HIS A 255 -14.00 -3.98 23.25
C HIS A 255 -13.23 -5.21 23.75
N LEU A 256 -12.03 -5.02 24.30
CA LEU A 256 -11.22 -6.10 24.86
C LEU A 256 -11.89 -6.75 26.08
N ARG A 257 -12.47 -5.98 27.01
CA ARG A 257 -13.25 -6.53 28.14
C ARG A 257 -14.37 -7.46 27.66
N ARG A 258 -15.17 -7.01 26.69
CA ARG A 258 -16.23 -7.84 26.09
C ARG A 258 -15.70 -9.11 25.40
N LEU A 259 -14.51 -9.03 24.79
CA LEU A 259 -13.88 -10.17 24.16
C LEU A 259 -13.43 -11.21 25.20
N VAL A 260 -12.81 -10.75 26.29
CA VAL A 260 -12.43 -11.59 27.44
C VAL A 260 -13.66 -12.26 28.05
N ASP A 261 -14.73 -11.51 28.30
CA ASP A 261 -15.99 -12.03 28.82
C ASP A 261 -16.61 -13.07 27.87
N GLY A 262 -16.58 -12.80 26.56
CA GLY A 262 -17.12 -13.68 25.52
C GLY A 262 -16.41 -15.04 25.43
N PHE A 263 -15.12 -15.10 25.79
CA PHE A 263 -14.36 -16.35 25.90
C PHE A 263 -14.38 -16.94 27.32
N GLY A 264 -15.03 -16.30 28.30
CA GLY A 264 -15.06 -16.76 29.69
C GLY A 264 -13.74 -16.59 30.46
N LEU A 265 -12.80 -15.78 29.96
CA LEU A 265 -11.43 -15.67 30.48
C LEU A 265 -11.25 -14.60 31.59
N HIS A 266 -12.32 -14.17 32.23
CA HIS A 266 -12.34 -13.08 33.22
C HIS A 266 -11.36 -13.25 34.40
N ASP A 267 -11.15 -14.49 34.85
CA ASP A 267 -10.20 -14.81 35.95
C ASP A 267 -8.75 -15.00 35.47
N ARG A 268 -8.52 -14.92 34.15
CA ARG A 268 -7.24 -15.29 33.53
C ARG A 268 -6.63 -14.20 32.65
N VAL A 269 -7.40 -13.20 32.24
CA VAL A 269 -6.92 -12.06 31.45
C VAL A 269 -7.18 -10.76 32.22
N GLU A 270 -6.10 -10.10 32.63
CA GLU A 270 -6.13 -8.86 33.43
C GLU A 270 -5.75 -7.66 32.55
N LEU A 271 -6.65 -6.67 32.45
CA LEU A 271 -6.39 -5.36 31.83
C LEU A 271 -6.03 -4.35 32.94
N LEU A 272 -4.74 -4.06 33.11
CA LEU A 272 -4.19 -3.38 34.29
C LEU A 272 -3.93 -1.87 34.11
N GLY A 273 -4.18 -1.33 32.91
CA GLY A 273 -3.95 0.08 32.61
C GLY A 273 -2.46 0.43 32.43
N PRO A 274 -2.13 1.72 32.26
CA PRO A 274 -0.75 2.19 32.09
C PRO A 274 0.11 1.95 33.34
N CYS A 275 1.37 1.54 33.16
CA CYS A 275 2.33 1.31 34.25
C CYS A 275 3.60 2.15 34.03
N GLN A 276 4.14 2.73 35.12
CA GLN A 276 5.40 3.50 35.09
C GLN A 276 6.64 2.63 35.36
N ASP A 277 6.49 1.53 36.10
CA ASP A 277 7.59 0.61 36.43
C ASP A 277 7.40 -0.73 35.73
N MET A 278 7.56 -0.72 34.41
CA MET A 278 7.51 -1.94 33.61
C MET A 278 8.64 -2.91 33.93
N ALA A 279 9.78 -2.44 34.47
CA ALA A 279 10.88 -3.31 34.85
C ALA A 279 10.47 -4.32 35.94
N ALA A 280 9.71 -3.87 36.95
CA ALA A 280 9.16 -4.74 37.98
C ALA A 280 8.13 -5.74 37.43
N GLU A 281 7.36 -5.37 36.41
CA GLU A 281 6.37 -6.26 35.79
C GLU A 281 7.03 -7.28 34.85
N TRP A 282 8.05 -6.88 34.10
CA TRP A 282 8.86 -7.82 33.30
C TRP A 282 9.55 -8.87 34.17
N ALA A 283 10.00 -8.50 35.37
CA ALA A 283 10.60 -9.44 36.32
C ALA A 283 9.63 -10.57 36.75
N LYS A 284 8.32 -10.36 36.63
CA LYS A 284 7.28 -11.34 36.95
C LYS A 284 6.82 -12.15 35.74
N ALA A 285 7.34 -11.88 34.54
CA ALA A 285 6.87 -12.51 33.32
C ALA A 285 7.60 -13.82 33.03
N GLY A 286 6.84 -14.85 32.63
CA GLY A 286 7.38 -16.06 32.01
C GLY A 286 7.52 -15.93 30.49
N LEU A 287 6.63 -15.15 29.87
CA LEU A 287 6.57 -14.92 28.44
C LEU A 287 6.05 -13.50 28.16
N SER A 288 6.42 -12.92 27.02
CA SER A 288 5.81 -11.70 26.51
C SER A 288 5.20 -11.87 25.12
N LEU A 289 4.13 -11.12 24.84
CA LEU A 289 3.47 -11.08 23.53
C LEU A 289 3.59 -9.71 22.87
N MET A 290 3.79 -9.71 21.56
CA MET A 290 3.62 -8.51 20.73
C MET A 290 2.85 -8.84 19.45
N THR A 291 1.57 -8.45 19.40
CA THR A 291 0.67 -8.75 18.28
C THR A 291 0.43 -7.55 17.37
N ALA A 292 1.24 -6.49 17.44
CA ALA A 292 1.09 -5.35 16.53
C ALA A 292 1.19 -5.85 15.08
N GLY A 293 0.17 -5.59 14.27
CA GLY A 293 -0.01 -6.29 12.99
C GLY A 293 0.72 -5.66 11.80
N HIS A 294 1.05 -4.36 11.87
CA HIS A 294 1.52 -3.66 10.67
C HIS A 294 2.35 -2.37 10.90
N ASN A 295 2.37 -1.79 12.11
CA ASN A 295 2.94 -0.47 12.35
C ASN A 295 3.97 -0.46 13.51
N GLU A 296 5.10 -1.12 13.28
CA GLU A 296 6.27 -1.10 14.17
C GLU A 296 7.53 -0.85 13.35
N ALA A 297 8.46 -0.05 13.88
CA ALA A 297 9.78 0.15 13.27
C ALA A 297 10.87 -0.61 14.02
N PHE A 298 10.91 -0.42 15.35
CA PHE A 298 11.85 -1.06 16.25
C PHE A 298 11.25 -1.04 17.68
N PRO A 299 10.32 -1.96 17.96
CA PRO A 299 9.47 -1.90 19.15
C PRO A 299 10.31 -2.05 20.43
N LEU A 300 10.40 -0.97 21.21
CA LEU A 300 11.18 -0.94 22.45
C LEU A 300 10.74 -2.04 23.41
N VAL A 301 9.44 -2.34 23.48
CA VAL A 301 8.88 -3.40 24.33
C VAL A 301 9.57 -4.76 24.16
N LEU A 302 10.02 -5.09 22.94
CA LEU A 302 10.78 -6.32 22.71
C LEU A 302 12.19 -6.24 23.30
N LEU A 303 12.86 -5.09 23.20
CA LEU A 303 14.15 -4.87 23.86
C LEU A 303 14.02 -4.97 25.39
N GLU A 304 12.97 -4.37 25.95
CA GLU A 304 12.70 -4.38 27.39
C GLU A 304 12.48 -5.81 27.92
N ALA A 305 11.60 -6.56 27.26
CA ALA A 305 11.31 -7.95 27.62
C ALA A 305 12.57 -8.82 27.54
N LEU A 306 13.32 -8.75 26.42
CA LEU A 306 14.55 -9.51 26.26
C LEU A 306 15.63 -9.10 27.28
N ALA A 307 15.73 -7.81 27.62
CA ALA A 307 16.67 -7.29 28.62
C ALA A 307 16.34 -7.76 30.04
N ALA A 308 15.06 -7.91 30.36
CA ALA A 308 14.59 -8.55 31.59
C ALA A 308 14.78 -10.08 31.59
N GLY A 309 15.12 -10.68 30.45
CA GLY A 309 15.27 -12.12 30.26
C GLY A 309 13.96 -12.85 30.04
N VAL A 310 12.98 -12.18 29.44
CA VAL A 310 11.67 -12.73 29.12
C VAL A 310 11.67 -13.09 27.63
N PRO A 311 11.42 -14.36 27.26
CA PRO A 311 11.26 -14.74 25.87
C PRO A 311 9.99 -14.11 25.28
N VAL A 312 10.01 -13.85 23.98
CA VAL A 312 8.93 -13.11 23.30
C VAL A 312 8.27 -13.98 22.22
N VAL A 313 6.95 -13.91 22.10
CA VAL A 313 6.22 -14.35 20.89
C VAL A 313 5.68 -13.11 20.20
N ALA A 314 6.08 -12.87 18.96
CA ALA A 314 5.72 -11.66 18.24
C ALA A 314 5.29 -11.94 16.80
N TYR A 315 4.40 -11.10 16.27
CA TYR A 315 4.17 -11.07 14.84
C TYR A 315 5.42 -10.54 14.11
N ASP A 316 5.81 -11.21 13.03
CA ASP A 316 6.84 -10.73 12.11
C ASP A 316 6.24 -9.72 11.14
N VAL A 317 6.24 -8.45 11.54
CA VAL A 317 5.76 -7.35 10.71
C VAL A 317 6.87 -6.72 9.89
N LEU A 318 6.46 -5.74 9.08
CA LEU A 318 7.31 -5.06 8.13
C LEU A 318 8.67 -4.60 8.65
N THR A 319 8.80 -4.12 9.88
CA THR A 319 10.11 -3.72 10.42
C THR A 319 10.12 -3.92 11.93
N GLY A 320 11.27 -4.27 12.51
CA GLY A 320 11.45 -4.30 13.96
C GLY A 320 11.52 -5.69 14.57
N PRO A 321 10.44 -6.49 14.62
CA PRO A 321 10.46 -7.77 15.32
C PRO A 321 11.55 -8.74 14.86
N ALA A 322 11.68 -9.04 13.57
CA ALA A 322 12.74 -9.91 13.07
C ALA A 322 14.17 -9.33 13.21
N GLU A 323 14.31 -8.02 13.41
CA GLU A 323 15.61 -7.38 13.67
C GLU A 323 16.02 -7.54 15.15
N ILE A 324 15.03 -7.64 16.04
CA ILE A 324 15.24 -7.74 17.49
C ILE A 324 15.24 -9.20 17.95
N VAL A 325 14.27 -10.01 17.50
CA VAL A 325 14.01 -11.38 17.95
C VAL A 325 14.69 -12.37 17.02
N ARG A 326 15.48 -13.28 17.59
CA ARG A 326 16.06 -14.43 16.89
C ARG A 326 15.13 -15.62 17.07
N HIS A 327 14.40 -15.94 16.00
CA HIS A 327 13.43 -17.03 15.98
C HIS A 327 14.03 -18.34 16.53
N ARG A 328 13.32 -18.99 17.46
CA ARG A 328 13.71 -20.20 18.20
C ARG A 328 14.99 -20.11 19.05
N VAL A 329 15.59 -18.93 19.16
CA VAL A 329 16.77 -18.69 20.01
C VAL A 329 16.39 -17.92 21.25
N ASP A 330 15.77 -16.75 21.11
CA ASP A 330 15.32 -15.91 22.25
C ASP A 330 13.82 -15.56 22.21
N GLY A 331 13.11 -16.04 21.19
CA GLY A 331 11.67 -15.90 21.05
C GLY A 331 11.15 -16.64 19.82
N LEU A 332 9.84 -16.52 19.57
CA LEU A 332 9.17 -17.07 18.39
C LEU A 332 8.54 -15.94 17.58
N LEU A 333 8.65 -16.07 16.26
CA LEU A 333 8.10 -15.13 15.29
C LEU A 333 7.00 -15.85 14.52
N VAL A 334 5.87 -15.17 14.33
CA VAL A 334 4.66 -15.72 13.72
C VAL A 334 4.19 -14.79 12.59
N PRO A 335 3.67 -15.29 11.47
CA PRO A 335 3.10 -14.43 10.44
C PRO A 335 1.99 -13.50 10.99
N PRO A 336 1.93 -12.24 10.58
CA PRO A 336 1.00 -11.27 11.13
C PRO A 336 -0.44 -11.61 10.78
N GLY A 337 -1.30 -11.69 11.80
CA GLY A 337 -2.72 -11.99 11.64
C GLY A 337 -3.09 -13.46 11.83
N GLU A 338 -2.11 -14.36 11.86
CA GLU A 338 -2.32 -15.79 12.10
C GLU A 338 -2.51 -16.04 13.61
N VAL A 339 -3.76 -16.01 14.07
CA VAL A 339 -4.13 -16.17 15.48
C VAL A 339 -3.84 -17.60 15.96
N THR A 340 -4.13 -18.61 15.15
CA THR A 340 -3.89 -20.01 15.51
C THR A 340 -2.40 -20.31 15.61
N GLU A 341 -1.57 -19.81 14.68
CA GLU A 341 -0.11 -19.96 14.78
C GLU A 341 0.47 -19.22 15.99
N LEU A 342 -0.12 -18.08 16.36
CA LEU A 342 0.23 -17.36 17.58
C LEU A 342 -0.08 -18.23 18.82
N ALA A 343 -1.24 -18.89 18.84
CA ALA A 343 -1.64 -19.80 19.90
C ALA A 343 -0.68 -21.01 20.00
N VAL A 344 -0.31 -21.62 18.87
CA VAL A 344 0.66 -22.72 18.81
C VAL A 344 2.02 -22.30 19.37
N ALA A 345 2.54 -21.14 18.95
CA ALA A 345 3.81 -20.62 19.45
C ALA A 345 3.77 -20.31 20.96
N MET A 346 2.63 -19.80 21.46
CA MET A 346 2.41 -19.62 22.89
C MET A 346 2.46 -20.96 23.63
N GLY A 347 1.68 -21.94 23.17
CA GLY A 347 1.63 -23.28 23.74
C GLY A 347 2.99 -23.97 23.78
N GLU A 348 3.83 -23.77 22.75
CA GLU A 348 5.19 -24.32 22.69
C GLU A 348 6.08 -23.84 23.85
N LEU A 349 6.06 -22.54 24.18
CA LEU A 349 6.85 -22.00 25.30
C LEU A 349 6.18 -22.17 26.66
N MET A 350 4.85 -22.28 26.71
CA MET A 350 4.09 -22.55 27.93
C MET A 350 4.28 -24.00 28.40
N GLY A 351 4.26 -24.95 27.45
CA GLY A 351 4.37 -26.39 27.71
C GLY A 351 5.79 -26.93 27.91
N ASP A 352 6.83 -26.19 27.53
CA ASP A 352 8.23 -26.62 27.68
C ASP A 352 9.06 -25.63 28.53
N PRO A 353 9.16 -25.85 29.86
CA PRO A 353 9.95 -25.01 30.76
C PRO A 353 11.45 -25.01 30.47
N GLU A 354 12.03 -26.09 29.92
CA GLU A 354 13.46 -26.13 29.59
C GLU A 354 13.77 -25.22 28.40
N LYS A 355 12.94 -25.33 27.36
CA LYS A 355 13.03 -24.46 26.19
C LYS A 355 12.80 -23.00 26.55
N ARG A 356 11.80 -22.70 27.39
CA ARG A 356 11.55 -21.33 27.88
C ARG A 356 12.76 -20.76 28.62
N ARG A 357 13.40 -21.54 29.50
CA ARG A 357 14.62 -21.13 30.22
C ARG A 357 15.81 -20.94 29.30
N ALA A 358 15.96 -21.78 28.28
CA ALA A 358 17.00 -21.60 27.26
C ALA A 358 16.80 -20.28 26.49
N CYS A 359 15.56 -20.00 26.06
CA CYS A 359 15.23 -18.74 25.39
C CYS A 359 15.47 -17.53 26.29
N ALA A 360 15.08 -17.59 27.56
CA ALA A 360 15.30 -16.54 28.55
C ALA A 360 16.80 -16.21 28.75
N ARG A 361 17.68 -17.21 28.77
CA ARG A 361 19.13 -16.99 28.84
C ARG A 361 19.67 -16.34 27.56
N ALA A 362 19.29 -16.88 26.41
CA ALA A 362 19.72 -16.37 25.12
C ALA A 362 19.24 -14.93 24.87
N ALA A 363 18.03 -14.59 25.33
CA ALA A 363 17.47 -13.24 25.30
C ALA A 363 18.38 -12.22 25.98
N ARG A 364 18.80 -12.53 27.21
CA ARG A 364 19.68 -11.65 28.00
C ARG A 364 21.03 -11.42 27.32
N GLU A 365 21.66 -12.47 26.84
CA GLU A 365 22.99 -12.37 26.23
C GLU A 365 22.92 -11.65 24.88
N GLY A 366 21.93 -12.00 24.06
CA GLY A 366 21.81 -11.50 22.69
C GLY A 366 21.36 -10.05 22.57
N VAL A 367 20.53 -9.55 23.50
CA VAL A 367 20.02 -8.18 23.42
C VAL A 367 21.10 -7.15 23.75
N TYR A 368 21.87 -7.34 24.82
CA TYR A 368 22.95 -6.41 25.20
C TYR A 368 24.13 -6.48 24.24
N ALA A 369 24.44 -7.66 23.68
CA ALA A 369 25.50 -7.80 22.68
C ALA A 369 25.22 -6.98 21.42
N ARG A 370 23.94 -6.84 21.01
CA ARG A 370 23.54 -6.16 19.77
C ARG A 370 23.09 -4.72 19.97
N PHE A 371 22.45 -4.41 21.10
CA PHE A 371 21.71 -3.17 21.30
C PHE A 371 22.06 -2.45 22.62
N SER A 372 23.20 -2.78 23.24
CA SER A 372 23.66 -2.03 24.42
C SER A 372 23.80 -0.53 24.12
N SER A 373 23.42 0.29 25.09
CA SER A 373 23.50 1.75 24.97
C SER A 373 24.89 2.24 24.61
N ALA A 374 25.94 1.61 25.14
CA ALA A 374 27.32 1.94 24.80
C ALA A 374 27.63 1.71 23.31
N ALA A 375 27.25 0.57 22.75
CA ALA A 375 27.50 0.23 21.35
C ALA A 375 26.68 1.13 20.39
N VAL A 376 25.42 1.39 20.72
CA VAL A 376 24.55 2.28 19.92
C VAL A 376 25.04 3.72 19.99
N THR A 377 25.43 4.21 21.17
CA THR A 377 25.97 5.57 21.37
C THR A 377 27.25 5.79 20.58
N ALA A 378 28.15 4.79 20.53
CA ALA A 378 29.38 4.88 19.74
C ALA A 378 29.10 5.11 18.24
N ARG A 379 28.07 4.48 17.67
CA ARG A 379 27.66 4.69 16.27
C ARG A 379 27.15 6.11 16.02
N TRP A 380 26.38 6.65 16.97
CA TRP A 380 25.92 8.04 16.91
C TRP A 380 27.06 9.04 17.01
N GLU A 381 27.98 8.83 17.95
CA GLU A 381 29.18 9.65 18.10
C GLU A 381 30.02 9.68 16.83
N GLU A 382 30.23 8.52 16.19
CA GLU A 382 30.96 8.40 14.92
C GLU A 382 30.28 9.22 13.81
N LEU A 383 28.96 9.05 13.64
CA LEU A 383 28.18 9.78 12.64
C LEU A 383 28.28 11.29 12.88
N TYR A 384 27.99 11.76 14.09
CA TYR A 384 28.00 13.19 14.40
C TYR A 384 29.38 13.82 14.23
N ARG A 385 30.45 13.19 14.72
CA ARG A 385 31.82 13.69 14.55
C ARG A 385 32.19 13.81 13.07
N ARG A 386 31.80 12.83 12.25
CA ARG A 386 32.05 12.85 10.79
C ARG A 386 31.29 13.97 10.09
N LEU A 387 30.01 14.16 10.40
CA LEU A 387 29.19 15.23 9.81
C LEU A 387 29.68 16.63 10.23
N VAL A 388 29.98 16.81 11.52
CA VAL A 388 30.49 18.09 12.06
C VAL A 388 31.85 18.44 11.45
N ALA A 389 32.74 17.46 11.26
CA ALA A 389 34.03 17.69 10.59
C ALA A 389 33.90 18.14 9.12
N GLY A 390 32.77 17.84 8.47
CA GLY A 390 32.45 18.25 7.10
C GLY A 390 31.62 19.53 6.99
N ARG A 391 31.19 20.15 8.10
CA ARG A 391 30.14 21.19 8.10
C ARG A 391 30.49 22.45 7.31
N ASP A 392 31.76 22.84 7.34
CA ASP A 392 32.29 24.09 6.76
C ASP A 392 32.79 23.90 5.31
N ARG A 393 32.66 22.68 4.78
CA ARG A 393 33.08 22.34 3.41
C ARG A 393 32.06 22.86 2.38
N PRO A 394 32.49 23.61 1.34
CA PRO A 394 31.58 24.08 0.29
C PRO A 394 30.81 22.97 -0.42
N GLU A 395 31.40 21.77 -0.50
CA GLU A 395 30.81 20.58 -1.12
C GLU A 395 29.51 20.14 -0.45
N ARG A 396 29.37 20.38 0.87
CA ARG A 396 28.16 20.03 1.63
C ARG A 396 26.93 20.77 1.10
N LEU A 397 27.02 22.10 1.02
CA LEU A 397 25.90 22.93 0.56
C LEU A 397 25.65 22.78 -0.95
N ARG A 398 26.70 22.58 -1.76
CA ARG A 398 26.54 22.27 -3.19
C ARG A 398 25.83 20.94 -3.40
N GLY A 399 26.26 19.88 -2.72
CA GLY A 399 25.62 18.57 -2.81
C GLY A 399 24.15 18.62 -2.36
N ARG A 400 23.83 19.40 -1.32
CA ARG A 400 22.44 19.67 -0.92
C ARG A 400 21.64 20.35 -2.04
N ALA A 401 22.20 21.39 -2.67
CA ALA A 401 21.55 22.09 -3.76
C ALA A 401 21.34 21.17 -4.98
N ASP A 402 22.33 20.37 -5.35
CA ASP A 402 22.25 19.42 -6.47
C ASP A 402 21.17 18.36 -6.23
N ARG A 403 21.08 17.79 -5.02
CA ARG A 403 20.01 16.84 -4.69
C ARG A 403 18.62 17.46 -4.77
N VAL A 404 18.46 18.71 -4.32
CA VAL A 404 17.20 19.44 -4.45
C VAL A 404 16.88 19.72 -5.92
N ALA A 405 17.85 20.18 -6.71
CA ALA A 405 17.68 20.43 -8.14
C ALA A 405 17.31 19.15 -8.90
N LEU A 406 17.95 18.03 -8.60
CA LEU A 406 17.60 16.71 -9.14
C LEU A 406 16.18 16.29 -8.75
N GLY A 407 15.78 16.53 -7.50
CA GLY A 407 14.42 16.27 -7.04
C GLY A 407 13.37 17.06 -7.82
N VAL A 408 13.63 18.35 -8.07
CA VAL A 408 12.77 19.21 -8.89
C VAL A 408 12.81 18.80 -10.36
N ALA A 409 13.97 18.47 -10.92
CA ALA A 409 14.08 18.05 -12.32
C ALA A 409 13.38 16.70 -12.61
N SER A 410 13.25 15.84 -11.60
CA SER A 410 12.60 14.53 -11.71
C SER A 410 11.06 14.58 -11.68
N GLY A 411 10.43 15.78 -11.75
CA GLY A 411 8.97 15.92 -11.64
C GLY A 411 8.46 16.96 -10.63
N GLY A 412 9.33 17.82 -10.11
CA GLY A 412 9.00 19.18 -9.65
C GLY A 412 8.27 19.33 -8.31
N CYS A 413 7.53 18.32 -7.87
CA CYS A 413 6.62 18.40 -6.72
C CYS A 413 6.97 17.40 -5.61
N GLY A 414 8.22 16.91 -5.58
CA GLY A 414 8.76 16.02 -4.54
C GLY A 414 8.12 14.62 -4.48
N PHE A 415 7.73 14.12 -5.64
CA PHE A 415 7.29 12.75 -5.85
C PHE A 415 8.41 11.93 -6.48
N ARG A 416 8.71 10.77 -5.91
CA ARG A 416 9.46 9.72 -6.61
C ARG A 416 8.65 8.44 -6.64
N PRO A 417 8.41 7.89 -7.84
CA PRO A 417 7.56 6.74 -7.98
C PRO A 417 8.29 5.44 -7.66
N THR A 418 8.48 5.13 -6.38
CA THR A 418 8.83 3.75 -6.00
C THR A 418 7.56 2.97 -5.75
N ALA A 419 7.50 1.76 -6.32
CA ALA A 419 6.39 0.85 -6.13
C ALA A 419 6.17 0.55 -4.63
N PRO A 420 4.97 0.05 -4.25
CA PRO A 420 4.83 -0.65 -2.98
C PRO A 420 5.86 -1.79 -2.93
N HIS A 421 6.31 -2.10 -1.74
CA HIS A 421 7.22 -3.19 -1.50
C HIS A 421 6.38 -4.39 -1.06
N THR A 422 6.62 -5.56 -1.66
CA THR A 422 6.17 -6.85 -1.11
C THR A 422 7.25 -7.30 -0.13
N PHE A 423 6.93 -7.36 1.16
CA PHE A 423 7.94 -7.50 2.21
C PHE A 423 7.81 -8.85 2.91
N ASP A 424 8.87 -9.66 2.85
CA ASP A 424 9.08 -10.78 3.77
C ASP A 424 10.44 -10.62 4.47
N ALA A 425 10.73 -11.52 5.43
CA ALA A 425 11.85 -11.43 6.37
C ALA A 425 13.23 -11.11 5.74
N ALA A 426 14.12 -10.58 6.59
CA ALA A 426 15.45 -10.17 6.19
C ALA A 426 16.27 -11.41 5.80
N ALA A 427 17.00 -11.30 4.69
CA ALA A 427 18.01 -12.26 4.30
C ALA A 427 19.01 -12.43 5.46
N ALA A 428 19.17 -13.65 5.98
CA ALA A 428 20.21 -13.95 6.98
C ALA A 428 21.60 -13.60 6.43
N ASP A 429 22.60 -13.32 7.28
CA ASP A 429 23.93 -12.87 6.83
C ASP A 429 24.57 -13.77 5.76
N GLY A 430 24.36 -15.09 5.83
CA GLY A 430 24.82 -16.04 4.81
C GLY A 430 24.07 -15.95 3.48
N GLU A 431 22.81 -15.51 3.50
CA GLU A 431 22.03 -15.27 2.28
C GLU A 431 22.51 -14.02 1.54
N ARG A 432 22.86 -12.96 2.26
CA ARG A 432 23.36 -11.71 1.65
C ARG A 432 24.67 -11.93 0.90
N ALA A 433 25.61 -12.66 1.51
CA ALA A 433 26.87 -13.01 0.84
C ALA A 433 26.62 -13.81 -0.44
N ARG A 434 25.65 -14.73 -0.41
CA ARG A 434 25.28 -15.52 -1.57
C ARG A 434 24.61 -14.69 -2.67
N GLU A 435 23.75 -13.74 -2.31
CA GLU A 435 23.20 -12.77 -3.26
C GLU A 435 24.29 -11.91 -3.92
N ASP A 436 25.32 -11.52 -3.16
CA ASP A 436 26.45 -10.74 -3.70
C ASP A 436 27.26 -11.55 -4.73
N GLU A 437 27.38 -12.88 -4.55
CA GLU A 437 27.97 -13.77 -5.57
C GLU A 437 27.09 -13.85 -6.84
N ILE A 438 25.78 -14.01 -6.68
CA ILE A 438 24.83 -14.13 -7.80
C ILE A 438 24.81 -12.83 -8.62
N ILE A 439 24.75 -11.67 -7.99
CA ILE A 439 24.76 -10.38 -8.70
C ILE A 439 26.12 -10.10 -9.34
N ALA A 440 27.24 -10.48 -8.71
CA ALA A 440 28.57 -10.34 -9.29
C ALA A 440 28.78 -11.26 -10.51
N ALA A 441 28.09 -12.41 -10.57
CA ALA A 441 28.10 -13.32 -11.70
C ALA A 441 27.18 -12.87 -12.85
N ASP A 442 26.27 -11.91 -12.64
CA ASP A 442 25.37 -11.42 -13.69
C ASP A 442 26.11 -10.55 -14.72
N THR A 443 26.41 -11.16 -15.87
CA THR A 443 27.03 -10.46 -17.01
C THR A 443 26.04 -9.59 -17.80
N THR A 444 24.73 -9.74 -17.59
CA THR A 444 23.70 -8.98 -18.32
C THR A 444 23.48 -7.60 -17.72
N GLY A 445 23.89 -7.38 -16.47
CA GLY A 445 23.60 -6.16 -15.70
C GLY A 445 22.11 -5.95 -15.43
N ARG A 446 21.26 -6.97 -15.64
CA ARG A 446 19.81 -6.87 -15.43
C ARG A 446 19.43 -7.18 -14.00
N VAL A 447 20.22 -7.97 -13.28
CA VAL A 447 19.99 -8.27 -11.87
C VAL A 447 20.46 -7.09 -11.03
N ILE A 448 19.55 -6.55 -10.23
CA ILE A 448 19.83 -5.46 -9.29
C ILE A 448 19.40 -5.86 -7.89
N ARG A 449 19.93 -5.17 -6.89
CA ARG A 449 19.37 -5.22 -5.54
C ARG A 449 18.21 -4.21 -5.45
N SER A 450 16.99 -4.69 -5.28
CA SER A 450 15.77 -3.88 -5.08
C SER A 450 15.10 -4.35 -3.80
N VAL A 451 14.73 -3.44 -2.90
CA VAL A 451 14.10 -3.79 -1.60
C VAL A 451 14.94 -4.78 -0.75
N GLY A 452 16.26 -4.74 -0.88
CA GLY A 452 17.14 -5.62 -0.11
C GLY A 452 17.30 -7.04 -0.67
N ARG A 453 16.60 -7.43 -1.75
CA ARG A 453 16.76 -8.72 -2.47
C ARG A 453 17.21 -8.51 -3.91
N LEU A 454 17.64 -9.57 -4.56
CA LEU A 454 17.91 -9.56 -5.99
C LEU A 454 16.60 -9.57 -6.79
N ALA A 455 16.52 -8.71 -7.80
CA ALA A 455 15.42 -8.65 -8.75
C ALA A 455 15.95 -8.45 -10.17
N GLU A 456 15.29 -9.05 -11.14
CA GLU A 456 15.59 -8.82 -12.56
C GLU A 456 14.87 -7.56 -13.06
N ARG A 457 15.59 -6.66 -13.75
CA ARG A 457 15.01 -5.51 -14.44
C ARG A 457 14.33 -5.92 -15.74
N ARG A 458 13.01 -5.72 -15.83
CA ARG A 458 12.19 -5.96 -17.02
C ARG A 458 11.05 -4.96 -17.13
N ASP A 459 10.89 -4.41 -18.34
CA ASP A 459 9.83 -3.45 -18.68
C ASP A 459 8.75 -4.05 -19.60
N ASP A 460 8.73 -5.38 -19.71
CA ASP A 460 7.90 -6.15 -20.65
C ASP A 460 6.99 -7.20 -19.98
N VAL A 461 6.93 -7.25 -18.63
CA VAL A 461 6.18 -8.27 -17.89
C VAL A 461 4.98 -7.67 -17.16
N LEU A 462 3.78 -8.03 -17.61
CA LEU A 462 2.51 -7.73 -16.92
C LEU A 462 2.26 -8.71 -15.76
N ALA A 463 1.51 -8.28 -14.73
CA ALA A 463 1.27 -9.09 -13.53
C ALA A 463 0.62 -10.47 -13.80
N PRO A 464 -0.40 -10.60 -14.68
CA PRO A 464 -0.96 -11.93 -15.01
C PRO A 464 0.06 -12.86 -15.66
N ARG A 465 0.93 -12.33 -16.52
CA ARG A 465 2.02 -13.11 -17.12
C ARG A 465 3.02 -13.56 -16.06
N MET A 466 3.30 -12.74 -15.06
CA MET A 466 4.21 -13.08 -13.97
C MET A 466 3.68 -14.25 -13.12
N ALA A 467 2.38 -14.27 -12.82
CA ALA A 467 1.75 -15.38 -12.09
C ALA A 467 1.90 -16.71 -12.84
N ALA A 468 1.57 -16.71 -14.14
CA ALA A 468 1.76 -17.87 -15.01
C ALA A 468 3.24 -18.27 -15.12
N TRP A 469 4.16 -17.30 -15.18
CA TRP A 469 5.59 -17.58 -15.28
C TRP A 469 6.14 -18.23 -14.00
N ASN A 470 5.73 -17.77 -12.81
CA ASN A 470 6.12 -18.42 -11.55
C ASN A 470 5.55 -19.84 -11.44
N LEU A 471 4.35 -20.09 -11.97
CA LEU A 471 3.78 -21.44 -12.09
C LEU A 471 4.61 -22.32 -13.03
N GLU A 472 4.95 -21.83 -14.23
CA GLU A 472 5.80 -22.53 -15.20
C GLU A 472 7.14 -22.92 -14.59
N LEU A 473 7.85 -21.94 -13.98
CA LEU A 473 9.14 -22.17 -13.33
C LEU A 473 9.07 -23.25 -12.25
N THR A 474 8.02 -23.21 -11.43
CA THR A 474 7.84 -24.14 -10.31
C THR A 474 7.47 -25.54 -10.81
N ALA A 475 6.55 -25.62 -11.77
CA ALA A 475 6.15 -26.88 -12.40
C ALA A 475 7.33 -27.55 -13.10
N ASP A 476 8.11 -26.82 -13.89
CA ASP A 476 9.30 -27.34 -14.58
C ASP A 476 10.31 -27.95 -13.61
N ALA A 477 10.54 -27.28 -12.47
CA ALA A 477 11.45 -27.78 -11.43
C ALA A 477 10.95 -29.09 -10.80
N LEU A 478 9.64 -29.22 -10.56
CA LEU A 478 9.05 -30.43 -10.00
C LEU A 478 9.01 -31.57 -11.03
N GLU A 479 8.65 -31.29 -12.27
CA GLU A 479 8.57 -32.29 -13.35
C GLU A 479 9.95 -32.85 -13.72
N ALA A 480 11.00 -32.00 -13.73
CA ALA A 480 12.36 -32.43 -14.05
C ALA A 480 12.89 -33.53 -13.12
N GLU A 481 12.47 -33.52 -11.85
CA GLU A 481 12.83 -34.52 -10.84
C GLU A 481 11.71 -35.55 -10.60
N GLY A 482 10.63 -35.52 -11.38
CA GLY A 482 9.53 -36.48 -11.29
C GLY A 482 8.69 -36.38 -10.00
N VAL A 483 8.56 -35.19 -9.43
CA VAL A 483 7.72 -34.94 -8.25
C VAL A 483 6.25 -34.80 -8.69
N PRO A 484 5.34 -35.70 -8.27
CA PRO A 484 3.93 -35.60 -8.67
C PRO A 484 3.23 -34.45 -7.95
N TYR A 485 2.36 -33.74 -8.68
CA TYR A 485 1.55 -32.65 -8.14
C TYR A 485 0.18 -32.55 -8.82
N VAL A 486 -0.73 -31.82 -8.18
CA VAL A 486 -2.05 -31.43 -8.71
C VAL A 486 -2.18 -29.92 -8.71
N LYS A 487 -2.52 -29.32 -9.85
CA LYS A 487 -2.85 -27.90 -9.94
C LYS A 487 -4.18 -27.62 -9.24
N VAL A 488 -4.16 -26.85 -8.16
CA VAL A 488 -5.41 -26.42 -7.48
C VAL A 488 -5.97 -25.19 -8.18
N ARG A 489 -7.28 -25.18 -8.46
CA ARG A 489 -7.95 -24.00 -9.03
C ARG A 489 -8.05 -22.87 -8.00
N THR A 490 -7.55 -21.69 -8.35
CA THR A 490 -7.63 -20.45 -7.56
C THR A 490 -8.62 -19.47 -8.21
N HIS A 491 -9.13 -18.50 -7.45
CA HIS A 491 -10.24 -17.66 -7.91
C HIS A 491 -9.83 -16.52 -8.86
N ASP A 492 -8.67 -15.90 -8.64
CA ASP A 492 -8.30 -14.62 -9.28
C ASP A 492 -7.19 -14.72 -10.33
N GLY A 493 -6.58 -15.89 -10.51
CA GLY A 493 -5.50 -16.10 -11.47
C GLY A 493 -4.23 -15.28 -11.22
N THR A 494 -4.17 -14.53 -10.11
CA THR A 494 -3.02 -13.69 -9.76
C THR A 494 -1.94 -14.45 -9.02
N ALA A 495 -2.29 -15.59 -8.42
CA ALA A 495 -1.37 -16.56 -7.84
C ALA A 495 -1.90 -17.98 -8.11
N HIS A 496 -0.99 -18.95 -8.04
CA HIS A 496 -1.32 -20.34 -8.34
C HIS A 496 -0.86 -21.27 -7.23
N THR A 497 -1.57 -22.38 -7.04
CA THR A 497 -1.20 -23.43 -6.08
C THR A 497 -1.03 -24.77 -6.77
N LEU A 498 0.02 -25.50 -6.39
CA LEU A 498 0.30 -26.90 -6.68
C LEU A 498 0.21 -27.69 -5.37
N ALA A 499 -0.68 -28.68 -5.31
CA ALA A 499 -0.77 -29.62 -4.21
C ALA A 499 0.20 -30.77 -4.42
N VAL A 500 1.05 -31.02 -3.43
CA VAL A 500 2.01 -32.13 -3.38
C VAL A 500 1.72 -32.93 -2.12
N ALA A 501 1.70 -34.27 -2.21
CA ALA A 501 1.54 -35.11 -1.02
C ALA A 501 2.70 -34.88 -0.05
N ALA A 502 2.42 -34.79 1.26
CA ALA A 502 3.43 -34.48 2.27
C ALA A 502 4.61 -35.48 2.28
N GLU A 503 4.37 -36.73 1.88
CA GLU A 503 5.41 -37.76 1.69
C GLU A 503 6.45 -37.42 0.60
N HIS A 504 6.13 -36.52 -0.33
CA HIS A 504 7.05 -36.01 -1.36
C HIS A 504 7.67 -34.66 -1.01
N ARG A 505 7.42 -34.11 0.19
CA ARG A 505 7.89 -32.78 0.60
C ARG A 505 9.39 -32.60 0.42
N ASP A 506 10.19 -33.50 1.00
CA ASP A 506 11.66 -33.37 0.97
C ASP A 506 12.20 -33.51 -0.46
N HIS A 507 11.53 -34.30 -1.31
CA HIS A 507 11.89 -34.44 -2.71
C HIS A 507 11.57 -33.15 -3.49
N ALA A 508 10.39 -32.57 -3.27
CA ALA A 508 9.98 -31.30 -3.87
C ALA A 508 10.92 -30.15 -3.49
N LEU A 509 11.27 -30.03 -2.20
CA LEU A 509 12.18 -28.99 -1.72
C LEU A 509 13.57 -29.11 -2.35
N LYS A 510 14.11 -30.33 -2.48
CA LYS A 510 15.39 -30.59 -3.16
C LYS A 510 15.32 -30.28 -4.66
N ALA A 511 14.23 -30.63 -5.33
CA ALA A 511 14.03 -30.35 -6.76
C ALA A 511 14.04 -28.83 -7.03
N LEU A 512 13.29 -28.07 -6.21
CA LEU A 512 13.28 -26.61 -6.28
C LEU A 512 14.67 -26.02 -5.97
N ALA A 513 15.35 -26.52 -4.93
CA ALA A 513 16.69 -26.05 -4.58
C ALA A 513 17.71 -26.26 -5.71
N GLY A 514 17.72 -27.45 -6.32
CA GLY A 514 18.60 -27.77 -7.45
C GLY A 514 18.31 -26.93 -8.69
N ALA A 515 17.03 -26.81 -9.07
CA ALA A 515 16.61 -26.07 -10.27
C ALA A 515 16.90 -24.56 -10.22
N PHE A 516 17.00 -24.00 -9.01
CA PHE A 516 17.19 -22.58 -8.78
C PHE A 516 18.57 -22.20 -8.21
N ALA A 517 19.51 -23.14 -8.15
CA ALA A 517 20.88 -22.88 -7.74
C ALA A 517 21.52 -21.74 -8.56
N GLY A 518 22.04 -20.73 -7.86
CA GLY A 518 22.68 -19.54 -8.45
C GLY A 518 21.73 -18.60 -9.21
N ARG A 519 20.41 -18.73 -9.06
CA ARG A 519 19.41 -17.89 -9.72
C ARG A 519 18.72 -16.99 -8.70
N PRO A 520 18.32 -15.75 -9.06
CA PRO A 520 17.57 -14.85 -8.19
C PRO A 520 16.08 -15.28 -8.11
N VAL A 521 15.83 -16.47 -7.58
CA VAL A 521 14.49 -17.03 -7.32
C VAL A 521 14.38 -17.29 -5.82
N TYR A 522 13.23 -16.93 -5.25
CA TYR A 522 12.99 -16.98 -3.82
C TYR A 522 11.77 -17.85 -3.52
N ALA A 523 11.69 -18.30 -2.27
CA ALA A 523 10.57 -19.05 -1.75
C ALA A 523 10.17 -18.51 -0.38
N GLU A 524 8.94 -17.99 -0.26
CA GLU A 524 8.33 -17.60 1.02
C GLU A 524 7.85 -18.85 1.74
N LEU A 525 8.33 -19.06 2.96
CA LEU A 525 7.99 -20.23 3.75
C LEU A 525 6.60 -20.07 4.35
N VAL A 526 5.72 -21.04 4.10
CA VAL A 526 4.37 -21.09 4.67
C VAL A 526 4.39 -21.98 5.90
N ASN A 527 4.10 -21.36 7.06
CA ASN A 527 4.11 -21.97 8.39
C ASN A 527 5.35 -22.85 8.63
N PRO A 528 6.57 -22.29 8.55
CA PRO A 528 7.76 -23.06 8.82
C PRO A 528 7.82 -23.45 10.29
N ARG A 529 8.09 -24.74 10.54
CA ARG A 529 8.27 -25.25 11.89
C ARG A 529 9.67 -24.93 12.39
N ASP A 530 10.71 -25.21 11.61
CA ASP A 530 12.10 -25.16 12.09
C ASP A 530 12.86 -23.89 11.67
N ALA A 531 12.33 -23.14 10.71
CA ALA A 531 12.94 -21.93 10.16
C ALA A 531 12.16 -20.66 10.53
N ALA A 532 12.82 -19.51 10.47
CA ALA A 532 12.14 -18.23 10.62
C ALA A 532 11.13 -18.01 9.47
N PRO A 533 9.93 -17.47 9.74
CA PRO A 533 9.01 -17.03 8.69
C PRO A 533 9.67 -16.06 7.71
N GLY A 534 9.16 -16.03 6.48
CA GLY A 534 9.62 -15.13 5.42
C GLY A 534 10.20 -15.87 4.22
N ALA A 535 10.82 -15.13 3.29
CA ALA A 535 11.36 -15.72 2.07
C ALA A 535 12.88 -15.84 2.10
N VAL A 536 13.34 -16.97 1.56
CA VAL A 536 14.74 -17.35 1.42
C VAL A 536 15.08 -17.54 -0.06
N LEU A 537 16.37 -17.54 -0.41
CA LEU A 537 16.79 -18.00 -1.74
C LEU A 537 16.31 -19.44 -1.96
N ALA A 538 15.66 -19.69 -3.09
CA ALA A 538 15.05 -20.99 -3.38
C ALA A 538 16.10 -22.12 -3.42
N GLU A 539 17.36 -21.82 -3.75
CA GLU A 539 18.48 -22.77 -3.71
C GLU A 539 18.78 -23.34 -2.31
N ARG A 540 18.23 -22.75 -1.25
CA ARG A 540 18.45 -23.14 0.15
C ARG A 540 17.30 -23.94 0.75
N LEU A 541 16.29 -24.29 -0.06
CA LEU A 541 15.10 -24.99 0.38
C LEU A 541 15.38 -26.40 0.93
N ASP A 542 16.50 -27.01 0.56
CA ASP A 542 16.92 -28.31 1.05
C ASP A 542 17.24 -28.34 2.56
N ALA A 543 17.51 -27.18 3.16
CA ALA A 543 17.93 -27.03 4.56
C ALA A 543 16.85 -26.45 5.51
N ILE A 544 15.62 -26.19 5.03
CA ILE A 544 14.60 -25.44 5.77
C ILE A 544 13.84 -26.28 6.81
N GLY A 545 13.87 -27.62 6.72
CA GLY A 545 13.16 -28.52 7.64
C GLY A 545 11.67 -28.62 7.32
N GLU A 546 10.84 -28.82 8.35
CA GLU A 546 9.40 -29.01 8.18
C GLU A 546 8.66 -27.69 7.87
N VAL A 547 7.90 -27.66 6.77
CA VAL A 547 7.07 -26.53 6.33
C VAL A 547 5.73 -27.01 5.79
N ALA A 548 4.69 -26.19 5.92
CA ALA A 548 3.36 -26.49 5.40
C ALA A 548 3.25 -26.23 3.87
N GLY A 549 4.10 -25.35 3.35
CA GLY A 549 4.25 -25.08 1.92
C GLY A 549 5.32 -24.03 1.66
N VAL A 550 5.58 -23.76 0.38
CA VAL A 550 6.48 -22.70 -0.06
C VAL A 550 5.86 -21.92 -1.21
N LYS A 551 5.89 -20.59 -1.16
CA LYS A 551 5.47 -19.73 -2.28
C LYS A 551 6.70 -19.37 -3.10
N VAL A 552 6.88 -20.01 -4.24
CA VAL A 552 8.00 -19.80 -5.16
C VAL A 552 7.73 -18.62 -6.08
N PHE A 553 8.67 -17.68 -6.15
CA PHE A 553 8.54 -16.51 -7.02
C PHE A 553 9.91 -15.99 -7.47
N LYS A 554 9.93 -15.42 -8.67
CA LYS A 554 11.07 -14.66 -9.19
C LYS A 554 10.81 -13.16 -9.04
N PRO A 555 11.58 -12.41 -8.24
CA PRO A 555 11.43 -10.98 -8.13
C PRO A 555 11.78 -10.28 -9.45
N VAL A 556 10.86 -9.47 -9.94
CA VAL A 556 11.03 -8.68 -11.16
C VAL A 556 10.64 -7.25 -10.87
N THR A 557 11.43 -6.29 -11.34
CA THR A 557 11.16 -4.86 -11.18
C THR A 557 11.33 -4.14 -12.50
N THR A 558 10.59 -3.05 -12.67
CA THR A 558 10.76 -2.16 -13.82
C THR A 558 12.01 -1.31 -13.67
N THR A 559 12.55 -0.81 -14.78
CA THR A 559 13.74 0.06 -14.78
C THR A 559 13.54 1.33 -13.94
N THR A 560 12.29 1.83 -13.89
CA THR A 560 11.87 2.97 -13.07
C THR A 560 11.66 2.64 -11.59
N LEU A 561 11.73 1.36 -11.20
CA LEU A 561 11.45 0.86 -9.85
C LEU A 561 10.03 1.17 -9.33
N SER A 562 9.11 1.48 -10.26
CA SER A 562 7.76 1.95 -9.96
C SER A 562 6.70 0.84 -9.96
N LEU A 563 7.05 -0.33 -10.51
CA LEU A 563 6.31 -1.59 -10.43
C LEU A 563 7.25 -2.73 -10.05
N ARG A 564 6.85 -3.54 -9.08
CA ARG A 564 7.56 -4.75 -8.63
C ARG A 564 6.60 -5.93 -8.60
N HIS A 565 7.08 -7.07 -9.08
CA HIS A 565 6.44 -8.36 -8.92
C HIS A 565 7.16 -9.19 -7.86
N GLY A 566 6.41 -9.94 -7.07
CA GLY A 566 6.93 -10.64 -5.89
C GLY A 566 6.01 -11.76 -5.44
N THR A 567 5.84 -11.89 -4.12
CA THR A 567 5.06 -12.97 -3.49
C THR A 567 3.57 -12.95 -3.88
N ALA A 568 3.03 -11.79 -4.23
CA ALA A 568 1.66 -11.65 -4.71
C ALA A 568 1.37 -12.45 -5.99
N GLN A 569 2.39 -12.73 -6.80
CA GLN A 569 2.30 -13.54 -8.02
C GLN A 569 2.95 -14.92 -7.90
N ALA A 570 3.22 -15.38 -6.68
CA ALA A 570 3.95 -16.62 -6.45
C ALA A 570 3.14 -17.87 -6.85
N CYS A 571 3.87 -18.95 -7.12
CA CYS A 571 3.32 -20.30 -7.19
C CYS A 571 3.55 -20.99 -5.84
N THR A 572 2.46 -21.32 -5.15
CA THR A 572 2.48 -22.03 -3.88
C THR A 572 2.59 -23.53 -4.11
N VAL A 573 3.64 -24.16 -3.59
CA VAL A 573 3.71 -25.62 -3.43
C VAL A 573 3.22 -25.94 -2.02
N ALA A 574 2.01 -26.50 -1.91
CA ALA A 574 1.37 -26.85 -0.65
C ALA A 574 1.58 -28.34 -0.37
N PHE A 575 1.98 -28.69 0.86
CA PHE A 575 2.22 -30.07 1.27
C PHE A 575 1.02 -30.64 2.03
N TRP A 576 0.31 -31.59 1.41
CA TRP A 576 -0.96 -32.10 1.90
C TRP A 576 -0.77 -33.41 2.69
N GLY A 577 -1.18 -33.41 3.95
CA GLY A 577 -1.12 -34.58 4.82
C GLY A 577 -2.24 -35.58 4.51
N ARG A 578 -1.97 -36.87 4.67
CA ARG A 578 -2.99 -37.93 4.61
C ARG A 578 -3.92 -37.84 5.82
N THR A 579 -5.21 -38.07 5.59
CA THR A 579 -6.20 -38.19 6.66
C THR A 579 -6.75 -39.60 6.72
N GLU A 580 -6.76 -40.18 7.93
CA GLU A 580 -7.49 -41.41 8.22
C GLU A 580 -8.91 -41.06 8.69
N GLY A 581 -9.93 -41.67 8.09
CA GLY A 581 -11.32 -41.56 8.57
C GLY A 581 -12.02 -40.23 8.25
N GLY A 582 -11.96 -39.76 7.00
CA GLY A 582 -12.80 -38.64 6.54
C GLY A 582 -14.31 -38.89 6.76
N PRO A 583 -15.20 -37.94 6.45
CA PRO A 583 -16.64 -38.02 6.75
C PRO A 583 -17.37 -39.28 6.23
N LEU A 584 -16.73 -40.03 5.31
CA LEU A 584 -17.21 -41.25 4.68
C LEU A 584 -16.35 -42.49 4.98
N GLY A 585 -15.35 -42.42 5.87
CA GLY A 585 -14.47 -43.54 6.22
C GLY A 585 -13.42 -43.89 5.17
N THR A 586 -13.19 -43.04 4.16
CA THR A 586 -12.18 -43.23 3.12
C THR A 586 -10.90 -42.43 3.42
N GLU A 587 -9.74 -42.95 3.03
CA GLU A 587 -8.46 -42.20 3.04
C GLU A 587 -8.57 -40.96 2.14
N GLY A 588 -7.95 -39.85 2.55
CA GLY A 588 -7.94 -38.60 1.79
C GLY A 588 -6.72 -37.74 2.10
N PHE A 589 -6.74 -36.51 1.61
CA PHE A 589 -5.70 -35.51 1.80
C PHE A 589 -6.30 -34.22 2.34
N ARG A 590 -5.66 -33.62 3.33
CA ARG A 590 -6.08 -32.34 3.92
C ARG A 590 -5.14 -31.22 3.51
N ALA A 591 -5.74 -30.08 3.14
CA ALA A 591 -5.03 -28.87 2.82
C ALA A 591 -4.25 -28.36 4.04
N PRO A 592 -2.97 -27.97 3.88
CA PRO A 592 -2.15 -27.49 5.00
C PRO A 592 -2.60 -26.11 5.51
N PHE A 593 -3.23 -25.30 4.67
CA PHE A 593 -3.72 -23.98 5.01
C PHE A 593 -4.89 -23.59 4.09
N GLY A 594 -5.93 -23.02 4.69
CA GLY A 594 -7.14 -22.58 3.99
C GLY A 594 -7.95 -23.74 3.37
N ALA A 595 -9.20 -23.45 3.03
CA ALA A 595 -10.00 -24.36 2.21
C ALA A 595 -9.79 -24.03 0.72
N THR A 596 -9.71 -25.07 -0.11
CA THR A 596 -9.78 -24.90 -1.57
C THR A 596 -11.22 -24.63 -2.00
N LEU A 597 -11.44 -24.35 -3.29
CA LEU A 597 -12.79 -24.27 -3.86
C LEU A 597 -13.59 -25.58 -3.73
N ALA A 598 -12.90 -26.71 -3.55
CA ALA A 598 -13.50 -28.03 -3.32
C ALA A 598 -13.56 -28.43 -1.83
N GLY A 599 -13.25 -27.51 -0.91
CA GLY A 599 -13.18 -27.75 0.53
C GLY A 599 -11.76 -27.95 1.06
N ALA A 600 -11.65 -28.29 2.35
CA ALA A 600 -10.38 -28.49 3.05
C ALA A 600 -9.77 -29.90 2.85
N GLU A 601 -10.55 -30.84 2.33
CA GLU A 601 -10.12 -32.22 2.08
C GLU A 601 -10.38 -32.60 0.62
N LEU A 602 -9.46 -33.37 0.04
CA LEU A 602 -9.59 -33.98 -1.28
C LEU A 602 -9.49 -35.50 -1.16
N PRO A 603 -10.25 -36.26 -1.96
CA PRO A 603 -10.24 -37.72 -1.90
C PRO A 603 -8.96 -38.34 -2.49
N SER A 604 -8.24 -37.61 -3.34
CA SER A 604 -7.02 -38.08 -4.01
C SER A 604 -6.18 -36.90 -4.50
N LEU A 605 -4.87 -37.11 -4.64
CA LEU A 605 -3.95 -36.23 -5.36
C LEU A 605 -3.39 -36.88 -6.64
N THR A 606 -4.07 -37.90 -7.15
CA THR A 606 -3.77 -38.46 -8.48
C THR A 606 -4.51 -37.63 -9.53
N PRO A 607 -3.80 -37.01 -10.49
CA PRO A 607 -4.44 -36.22 -11.54
C PRO A 607 -5.46 -37.05 -12.36
N THR A 608 -6.64 -36.49 -12.59
CA THR A 608 -7.68 -37.07 -13.45
C THR A 608 -8.04 -36.20 -14.65
N ALA A 609 -7.61 -34.94 -14.65
CA ALA A 609 -7.88 -33.97 -15.70
C ALA A 609 -6.67 -33.04 -15.94
N THR A 610 -6.83 -32.07 -16.85
CA THR A 610 -5.85 -31.00 -17.07
C THR A 610 -6.52 -29.63 -17.01
N LEU A 611 -5.79 -28.62 -16.53
CA LEU A 611 -6.22 -27.23 -16.48
C LEU A 611 -5.22 -26.36 -17.24
N ARG A 612 -5.72 -25.65 -18.26
CA ARG A 612 -4.92 -24.71 -19.07
C ARG A 612 -4.68 -23.41 -18.28
N VAL A 613 -3.42 -23.00 -18.17
CA VAL A 613 -3.02 -21.66 -17.72
C VAL A 613 -2.06 -21.07 -18.75
N ALA A 614 -2.37 -19.88 -19.25
CA ALA A 614 -1.71 -19.31 -20.43
C ALA A 614 -1.69 -20.36 -21.57
N GLU A 615 -0.51 -20.73 -22.08
CA GLU A 615 -0.35 -21.66 -23.21
C GLU A 615 -0.07 -23.11 -22.79
N ARG A 616 -0.12 -23.44 -21.48
CA ARG A 616 0.27 -24.76 -20.97
C ARG A 616 -0.83 -25.46 -20.15
N ASP A 617 -0.99 -26.76 -20.40
CA ASP A 617 -1.84 -27.65 -19.60
C ASP A 617 -1.09 -28.18 -18.37
N TYR A 618 -1.76 -28.12 -17.22
CA TYR A 618 -1.23 -28.64 -15.96
C TYR A 618 -2.10 -29.79 -15.44
N PRO A 619 -1.51 -30.86 -14.89
CA PRO A 619 -2.26 -31.96 -14.29
C PRO A 619 -3.11 -31.47 -13.12
N THR A 620 -4.38 -31.87 -13.07
CA THR A 620 -5.35 -31.46 -12.04
C THR A 620 -6.37 -32.56 -11.75
N LEU A 621 -7.37 -32.27 -10.90
CA LEU A 621 -8.54 -33.10 -10.64
C LEU A 621 -9.77 -32.55 -11.37
N ASP A 622 -10.72 -33.43 -11.71
CA ASP A 622 -11.97 -33.06 -12.38
C ASP A 622 -12.72 -31.92 -11.67
N VAL A 623 -12.79 -31.96 -10.34
CA VAL A 623 -13.46 -30.94 -9.49
C VAL A 623 -12.90 -29.52 -9.70
N PHE A 624 -11.65 -29.40 -10.16
CA PHE A 624 -11.01 -28.13 -10.46
C PHE A 624 -11.17 -27.68 -11.92
N THR A 625 -11.80 -28.50 -12.77
CA THR A 625 -12.14 -28.17 -14.15
C THR A 625 -13.64 -27.86 -14.34
N GLU A 626 -14.47 -28.22 -13.37
CA GLU A 626 -15.90 -27.96 -13.38
C GLU A 626 -16.23 -26.47 -13.32
N LEU A 627 -17.30 -26.09 -14.02
CA LEU A 627 -17.86 -24.74 -13.98
C LEU A 627 -18.66 -24.55 -12.68
N LEU A 628 -18.23 -23.61 -11.84
CA LEU A 628 -18.87 -23.29 -10.57
C LEU A 628 -20.03 -22.33 -10.80
N VAL A 629 -21.02 -22.36 -9.90
CA VAL A 629 -22.20 -21.45 -9.94
C VAL A 629 -21.81 -19.97 -10.02
N LYS A 630 -20.66 -19.58 -9.48
CA LYS A 630 -20.17 -18.19 -9.48
C LYS A 630 -19.32 -17.82 -10.70
N ASP A 631 -19.01 -18.78 -11.57
CA ASP A 631 -18.13 -18.55 -12.70
C ASP A 631 -18.85 -17.78 -13.80
N VAL A 632 -18.22 -16.72 -14.29
CA VAL A 632 -18.67 -15.98 -15.46
C VAL A 632 -18.02 -16.63 -16.69
N ASP A 633 -18.84 -17.25 -17.53
CA ASP A 633 -18.43 -18.03 -18.71
C ASP A 633 -18.83 -17.38 -20.05
N PHE A 634 -19.54 -16.26 -20.01
CA PHE A 634 -19.89 -15.46 -21.19
C PHE A 634 -18.79 -14.43 -21.52
N PRO A 635 -18.63 -14.06 -22.81
CA PRO A 635 -17.61 -13.09 -23.22
C PRO A 635 -17.92 -11.67 -22.73
N VAL A 636 -16.86 -10.94 -22.36
CA VAL A 636 -16.95 -9.51 -22.01
C VAL A 636 -15.95 -8.70 -22.84
N ASP A 637 -16.44 -7.68 -23.53
CA ASP A 637 -15.63 -6.73 -24.30
C ASP A 637 -15.40 -5.42 -23.52
N ALA A 638 -14.47 -4.59 -23.98
CA ALA A 638 -14.29 -3.21 -23.52
C ALA A 638 -14.55 -2.22 -24.66
N VAL A 639 -15.26 -1.13 -24.37
CA VAL A 639 -15.54 -0.04 -25.31
C VAL A 639 -14.98 1.25 -24.72
N TYR A 640 -14.09 1.91 -25.46
CA TYR A 640 -13.50 3.21 -25.14
C TYR A 640 -14.09 4.28 -26.05
N THR A 641 -14.39 5.46 -25.51
CA THR A 641 -14.61 6.66 -26.32
C THR A 641 -13.46 7.63 -26.14
N TRP A 642 -12.97 8.19 -27.25
CA TRP A 642 -11.83 9.11 -27.21
C TRP A 642 -11.82 10.07 -28.42
N VAL A 643 -11.36 11.29 -28.17
CA VAL A 643 -11.06 12.31 -29.19
C VAL A 643 -9.82 13.09 -28.77
N ASP A 644 -9.10 13.63 -29.75
CA ASP A 644 -7.92 14.49 -29.57
C ASP A 644 -8.25 15.92 -30.02
N ASP A 645 -8.20 16.88 -29.10
CA ASP A 645 -8.39 18.29 -29.42
C ASP A 645 -7.17 18.97 -30.02
N SER A 646 -6.01 18.32 -30.07
CA SER A 646 -4.83 18.84 -30.75
C SER A 646 -4.93 18.69 -32.28
N ASP A 647 -5.85 17.85 -32.76
CA ASP A 647 -6.11 17.63 -34.19
C ASP A 647 -6.70 18.90 -34.86
N PRO A 648 -5.99 19.52 -35.82
CA PRO A 648 -6.46 20.71 -36.52
C PRO A 648 -7.76 20.50 -37.30
N GLU A 649 -7.97 19.33 -37.90
CA GLU A 649 -9.16 19.04 -38.70
C GLU A 649 -10.40 18.94 -37.81
N TRP A 650 -10.28 18.22 -36.69
CA TRP A 650 -11.34 18.10 -35.70
C TRP A 650 -11.70 19.46 -35.08
N ARG A 651 -10.70 20.29 -34.74
CA ARG A 651 -10.92 21.66 -34.23
C ARG A 651 -11.66 22.53 -35.24
N ALA A 652 -11.27 22.47 -36.52
CA ALA A 652 -11.92 23.24 -37.57
C ALA A 652 -13.40 22.83 -37.72
N LEU A 653 -13.70 21.53 -37.68
CA LEU A 653 -15.07 21.02 -37.71
C LEU A 653 -15.88 21.50 -36.49
N ARG A 654 -15.28 21.47 -35.29
CA ARG A 654 -15.92 21.92 -34.05
C ARG A 654 -16.22 23.42 -34.09
N ASP A 655 -15.23 24.23 -34.46
CA ASP A 655 -15.34 25.68 -34.46
C ASP A 655 -16.34 26.14 -35.54
N ALA A 656 -16.39 25.48 -36.71
CA ALA A 656 -17.41 25.70 -37.73
C ALA A 656 -18.83 25.35 -37.23
N ALA A 657 -18.99 24.19 -36.58
CA ALA A 657 -20.27 23.78 -36.01
C ALA A 657 -20.74 24.71 -34.87
N ARG A 658 -19.80 25.22 -34.05
CA ARG A 658 -20.09 26.18 -32.98
C ARG A 658 -20.56 27.52 -33.56
N GLY A 659 -19.88 28.01 -34.59
CA GLY A 659 -20.28 29.23 -35.31
C GLY A 659 -21.68 29.12 -35.92
N ALA A 660 -21.99 27.98 -36.55
CA ALA A 660 -23.33 27.72 -37.09
C ALA A 660 -24.43 27.64 -36.02
N ALA A 661 -24.09 27.28 -34.77
CA ALA A 661 -25.02 27.18 -33.64
C ALA A 661 -25.23 28.51 -32.90
N GLY A 662 -24.61 29.62 -33.33
CA GLY A 662 -24.79 30.94 -32.70
C GLY A 662 -24.30 31.04 -31.26
N ARG A 663 -23.38 30.15 -30.83
CA ARG A 663 -22.79 30.19 -29.48
C ARG A 663 -21.59 31.15 -29.48
N GLU A 664 -21.75 32.35 -28.90
CA GLU A 664 -20.65 33.32 -28.69
C GLU A 664 -19.62 32.80 -27.67
N THR A 665 -18.39 33.31 -27.79
CA THR A 665 -17.18 32.84 -27.09
C THR A 665 -17.23 33.09 -25.57
N ALA A 666 -17.56 32.04 -24.83
CA ALA A 666 -16.92 31.60 -23.58
C ALA A 666 -17.67 30.37 -23.03
N ASP A 667 -17.23 29.17 -23.43
CA ASP A 667 -17.51 27.92 -22.72
C ASP A 667 -16.31 26.99 -22.91
N ASP A 668 -15.37 27.08 -21.96
CA ASP A 668 -14.70 26.03 -21.15
C ASP A 668 -14.41 24.61 -21.70
N GLY A 669 -14.67 24.31 -22.97
CA GLY A 669 -14.43 23.00 -23.58
C GLY A 669 -12.97 22.63 -23.86
N ALA A 670 -12.00 23.54 -23.66
CA ALA A 670 -10.58 23.31 -23.94
C ALA A 670 -9.88 22.41 -22.89
N VAL A 671 -10.45 22.26 -21.70
CA VAL A 671 -9.98 21.32 -20.67
C VAL A 671 -10.49 19.91 -20.96
N ARG A 672 -11.72 19.80 -21.46
CA ARG A 672 -12.47 18.55 -21.57
C ARG A 672 -12.02 17.59 -22.68
N PHE A 673 -11.44 18.11 -23.76
CA PHE A 673 -11.00 17.31 -24.91
C PHE A 673 -9.46 17.22 -24.99
N ARG A 674 -8.79 17.68 -23.94
CA ARG A 674 -7.33 17.80 -23.86
C ARG A 674 -6.72 16.43 -23.65
N ASN A 675 -5.85 16.02 -24.55
CA ASN A 675 -5.13 14.75 -24.48
C ASN A 675 -3.75 14.91 -23.79
N ARG A 676 -3.50 14.13 -22.74
CA ARG A 676 -2.20 13.99 -22.04
C ARG A 676 -1.74 12.53 -21.96
N ASP A 677 -2.10 11.73 -22.97
CA ASP A 677 -1.87 10.28 -23.09
C ASP A 677 -2.68 9.40 -22.11
N GLU A 678 -3.76 9.90 -21.51
CA GLU A 678 -4.61 9.16 -20.57
C GLU A 678 -5.12 7.84 -21.18
N LEU A 679 -5.63 7.88 -22.42
CA LEU A 679 -6.08 6.69 -23.15
C LEU A 679 -4.99 5.60 -23.21
N ARG A 680 -3.74 6.00 -23.48
CA ARG A 680 -2.61 5.07 -23.57
C ARG A 680 -2.43 4.32 -22.26
N TYR A 681 -2.45 5.06 -21.15
CA TYR A 681 -2.27 4.48 -19.82
C TYR A 681 -3.51 3.74 -19.32
N SER A 682 -4.71 4.14 -19.75
CA SER A 682 -5.94 3.42 -19.45
C SER A 682 -5.95 2.04 -20.12
N LEU A 683 -5.52 1.94 -21.38
CA LEU A 683 -5.30 0.65 -22.06
C LEU A 683 -4.20 -0.20 -21.41
N ARG A 684 -3.14 0.41 -20.87
CA ARG A 684 -2.17 -0.31 -20.03
C ARG A 684 -2.82 -0.84 -18.76
N SER A 685 -3.66 -0.05 -18.10
CA SER A 685 -4.39 -0.47 -16.90
C SER A 685 -5.29 -1.69 -17.20
N LEU A 686 -5.98 -1.68 -18.36
CA LEU A 686 -6.81 -2.78 -18.84
C LEU A 686 -5.97 -4.05 -19.04
N ALA A 687 -4.86 -3.95 -19.78
CA ALA A 687 -3.98 -5.09 -20.02
C ALA A 687 -3.33 -5.65 -18.74
N MET A 688 -3.03 -4.78 -17.77
CA MET A 688 -2.46 -5.19 -16.48
C MET A 688 -3.48 -5.88 -15.58
N TYR A 689 -4.74 -5.45 -15.59
CA TYR A 689 -5.68 -5.73 -14.50
C TYR A 689 -7.02 -6.33 -14.92
N ALA A 690 -7.30 -6.44 -16.22
CA ALA A 690 -8.46 -7.13 -16.77
C ALA A 690 -8.07 -7.96 -18.02
N PRO A 691 -7.12 -8.91 -17.90
CA PRO A 691 -6.66 -9.73 -19.03
C PRO A 691 -7.74 -10.68 -19.57
N TRP A 692 -8.89 -10.79 -18.90
CA TRP A 692 -10.04 -11.60 -19.28
C TRP A 692 -10.96 -10.90 -20.29
N ILE A 693 -10.71 -9.62 -20.62
CA ILE A 693 -11.44 -8.91 -21.67
C ILE A 693 -11.15 -9.59 -23.02
N ARG A 694 -12.22 -9.93 -23.73
CA ARG A 694 -12.15 -10.63 -25.02
C ARG A 694 -11.63 -9.71 -26.13
N HIS A 695 -12.19 -8.52 -26.25
CA HIS A 695 -11.89 -7.58 -27.35
C HIS A 695 -12.03 -6.13 -26.90
N VAL A 696 -11.22 -5.23 -27.47
CA VAL A 696 -11.29 -3.78 -27.21
C VAL A 696 -11.82 -3.05 -28.45
N TYR A 697 -12.84 -2.21 -28.28
CA TYR A 697 -13.34 -1.30 -29.31
C TYR A 697 -13.01 0.14 -28.93
N LEU A 698 -12.21 0.81 -29.76
CA LEU A 698 -11.86 2.22 -29.59
C LEU A 698 -12.71 3.09 -30.53
N VAL A 699 -13.73 3.74 -29.99
CA VAL A 699 -14.66 4.61 -30.72
C VAL A 699 -14.08 6.02 -30.83
N THR A 700 -13.91 6.50 -32.07
CA THR A 700 -13.24 7.77 -32.37
C THR A 700 -13.95 8.58 -33.45
N ALA A 701 -13.62 9.87 -33.54
CA ALA A 701 -14.03 10.75 -34.64
C ALA A 701 -13.14 10.59 -35.89
N GLY A 702 -12.75 9.36 -36.25
CA GLY A 702 -11.85 9.04 -37.37
C GLY A 702 -10.36 9.20 -37.05
N GLN A 703 -10.04 9.58 -35.83
CA GLN A 703 -8.68 9.78 -35.34
C GLN A 703 -8.03 8.46 -34.91
N ARG A 704 -6.69 8.40 -35.03
CA ARG A 704 -5.89 7.25 -34.59
C ARG A 704 -4.66 7.75 -33.83
N PRO A 705 -4.49 7.40 -32.55
CA PRO A 705 -3.29 7.77 -31.80
C PRO A 705 -2.03 7.19 -32.47
N ALA A 706 -0.97 8.00 -32.60
CA ALA A 706 0.24 7.59 -33.32
C ALA A 706 0.99 6.41 -32.67
N TRP A 707 0.84 6.23 -31.35
CA TRP A 707 1.44 5.14 -30.58
C TRP A 707 0.65 3.82 -30.67
N LEU A 708 -0.61 3.85 -31.15
CA LEU A 708 -1.51 2.71 -31.17
C LEU A 708 -1.18 1.74 -32.31
N ASP A 709 -1.09 0.46 -32.00
CA ASP A 709 -1.13 -0.61 -32.98
C ASP A 709 -2.59 -0.92 -33.35
N ALA A 710 -3.09 -0.19 -34.35
CA ALA A 710 -4.48 -0.27 -34.75
C ALA A 710 -4.83 -1.55 -35.53
N ASP A 711 -3.83 -2.37 -35.86
CA ASP A 711 -3.98 -3.65 -36.57
C ASP A 711 -3.89 -4.85 -35.60
N HIS A 712 -3.76 -4.60 -34.29
CA HIS A 712 -3.69 -5.65 -33.28
C HIS A 712 -5.01 -6.46 -33.24
N PRO A 713 -4.97 -7.80 -33.30
CA PRO A 713 -6.17 -8.64 -33.49
C PRO A 713 -7.21 -8.55 -32.36
N GLY A 714 -6.79 -8.14 -31.16
CA GLY A 714 -7.68 -7.91 -30.01
C GLY A 714 -8.19 -6.48 -29.86
N LEU A 715 -8.01 -5.61 -30.87
CA LEU A 715 -8.47 -4.21 -30.85
C LEU A 715 -9.06 -3.80 -32.21
N THR A 716 -10.21 -3.11 -32.18
CA THR A 716 -10.83 -2.51 -33.36
C THR A 716 -11.04 -1.02 -33.15
N VAL A 717 -10.53 -0.18 -34.06
CA VAL A 717 -10.86 1.25 -34.09
C VAL A 717 -12.16 1.43 -34.87
N VAL A 718 -13.18 1.97 -34.20
CA VAL A 718 -14.53 2.19 -34.74
C VAL A 718 -14.74 3.69 -34.97
N ASP A 719 -15.19 4.07 -36.15
CA ASP A 719 -15.49 5.46 -36.46
C ASP A 719 -16.91 5.81 -36.01
N HIS A 720 -17.14 7.05 -35.55
CA HIS A 720 -18.49 7.54 -35.25
C HIS A 720 -19.48 7.29 -36.41
N ARG A 721 -19.04 7.41 -37.67
CA ARG A 721 -19.87 7.18 -38.87
C ARG A 721 -20.46 5.78 -38.93
N ASP A 722 -19.80 4.79 -38.33
CA ASP A 722 -20.23 3.40 -38.35
C ASP A 722 -21.31 3.11 -37.29
N LEU A 723 -21.53 4.01 -36.33
CA LEU A 723 -22.48 3.83 -35.21
C LEU A 723 -23.85 4.50 -35.44
N PHE A 724 -23.87 5.65 -36.12
CA PHE A 724 -25.12 6.40 -36.34
C PHE A 724 -25.91 5.82 -37.52
N ALA A 725 -27.20 5.55 -37.34
CA ALA A 725 -28.08 5.06 -38.40
C ALA A 725 -28.32 6.11 -39.51
N ASP A 726 -28.28 7.40 -39.15
CA ASP A 726 -28.28 8.52 -40.10
C ASP A 726 -27.10 9.46 -39.78
N PRO A 727 -25.88 9.12 -40.26
CA PRO A 727 -24.70 9.94 -40.03
C PRO A 727 -24.85 11.37 -40.58
N GLY A 728 -25.60 11.56 -41.66
CA GLY A 728 -25.79 12.86 -42.31
C GLY A 728 -26.55 13.86 -41.44
N ALA A 729 -27.54 13.39 -40.68
CA ALA A 729 -28.29 14.23 -39.75
C ALA A 729 -27.54 14.50 -38.44
N CYS A 730 -26.75 13.53 -37.95
CA CYS A 730 -26.18 13.57 -36.60
C CYS A 730 -24.72 14.04 -36.52
N LEU A 731 -23.91 13.82 -37.57
CA LEU A 731 -22.48 14.13 -37.56
C LEU A 731 -22.14 15.44 -38.30
N PRO A 732 -20.99 16.08 -38.00
CA PRO A 732 -20.15 15.85 -36.81
C PRO A 732 -20.87 16.20 -35.50
N THR A 733 -20.61 15.41 -34.46
CA THR A 733 -21.04 15.68 -33.08
C THR A 733 -19.83 15.78 -32.16
N PHE A 734 -19.94 16.64 -31.16
CA PHE A 734 -18.98 16.91 -30.09
C PHE A 734 -19.62 16.65 -28.72
N ASN A 735 -20.71 15.88 -28.71
CA ASN A 735 -21.48 15.53 -27.54
C ASN A 735 -21.25 14.06 -27.17
N SER A 736 -20.62 13.81 -26.02
CA SER A 736 -20.39 12.45 -25.53
C SER A 736 -21.71 11.70 -25.33
N HIS A 737 -22.77 12.34 -24.84
CA HIS A 737 -24.08 11.69 -24.66
C HIS A 737 -24.67 11.18 -25.99
N ALA A 738 -24.45 11.92 -27.08
CA ALA A 738 -24.88 11.50 -28.41
C ALA A 738 -24.10 10.25 -28.86
N ILE A 739 -22.79 10.21 -28.67
CA ILE A 739 -21.94 9.06 -29.03
C ILE A 739 -22.24 7.85 -28.14
N GLU A 740 -22.31 8.05 -26.83
CA GLU A 740 -22.62 7.05 -25.80
C GLU A 740 -23.96 6.34 -26.08
N SER A 741 -24.95 7.07 -26.61
CA SER A 741 -26.23 6.48 -27.00
C SER A 741 -26.07 5.45 -28.13
N GLN A 742 -25.07 5.55 -29.00
CA GLN A 742 -24.94 4.66 -30.15
C GLN A 742 -24.09 3.40 -29.91
N LEU A 743 -23.45 3.24 -28.74
CA LEU A 743 -22.45 2.19 -28.51
C LEU A 743 -22.95 0.75 -28.68
N HIS A 744 -24.24 0.51 -28.47
CA HIS A 744 -24.85 -0.81 -28.67
C HIS A 744 -24.80 -1.30 -30.13
N ARG A 745 -24.46 -0.42 -31.09
CA ARG A 745 -24.38 -0.71 -32.53
C ARG A 745 -22.98 -1.06 -33.02
N VAL A 746 -21.99 -1.10 -32.13
CA VAL A 746 -20.65 -1.60 -32.47
C VAL A 746 -20.78 -3.03 -33.00
N ASP A 747 -20.31 -3.28 -34.22
CA ASP A 747 -20.35 -4.60 -34.82
C ASP A 747 -19.45 -5.59 -34.05
N GLY A 748 -19.95 -6.80 -33.83
CA GLY A 748 -19.25 -7.84 -33.05
C GLY A 748 -19.29 -7.68 -31.51
N LEU A 749 -19.85 -6.59 -30.98
CA LEU A 749 -19.91 -6.31 -29.53
C LEU A 749 -20.70 -7.39 -28.77
N SER A 750 -20.12 -7.90 -27.67
CA SER A 750 -20.77 -8.86 -26.78
C SER A 750 -21.98 -8.27 -26.06
N GLU A 751 -22.90 -9.15 -25.61
CA GLU A 751 -24.05 -8.73 -24.79
C GLU A 751 -23.61 -8.04 -23.50
N HIS A 752 -22.48 -8.47 -22.91
CA HIS A 752 -21.89 -7.88 -21.70
C HIS A 752 -20.61 -7.15 -22.08
N PHE A 753 -20.47 -5.89 -21.72
CA PHE A 753 -19.25 -5.14 -22.01
C PHE A 753 -18.99 -4.07 -20.95
N LEU A 754 -17.73 -3.69 -20.81
CA LEU A 754 -17.31 -2.57 -19.99
C LEU A 754 -17.16 -1.31 -20.84
N TYR A 755 -17.74 -0.21 -20.38
CA TYR A 755 -17.47 1.10 -20.95
C TYR A 755 -16.38 1.82 -20.17
N PHE A 756 -15.46 2.44 -20.89
CA PHE A 756 -14.39 3.28 -20.37
C PHE A 756 -14.43 4.66 -21.05
N ASN A 757 -14.27 5.70 -20.25
CA ASN A 757 -13.64 6.94 -20.72
C ASN A 757 -12.11 6.76 -20.65
N ASP A 758 -11.38 7.62 -21.36
CA ASP A 758 -9.92 7.66 -21.37
C ASP A 758 -9.31 8.04 -20.00
N ASP A 759 -10.05 8.75 -19.16
CA ASP A 759 -9.68 9.15 -17.80
C ASP A 759 -9.96 8.09 -16.70
N MET A 760 -10.54 6.95 -17.06
CA MET A 760 -10.83 5.86 -16.12
C MET A 760 -9.71 4.82 -16.11
N PHE A 761 -9.25 4.41 -14.92
CA PHE A 761 -8.16 3.44 -14.78
C PHE A 761 -8.54 2.31 -13.82
N LEU A 762 -8.08 1.10 -14.11
CA LEU A 762 -8.02 0.02 -13.12
C LEU A 762 -6.74 0.15 -12.29
N GLY A 763 -6.83 0.01 -10.97
CA GLY A 763 -5.69 0.17 -10.05
C GLY A 763 -5.07 -1.12 -9.53
N ARG A 764 -5.79 -2.24 -9.64
CA ARG A 764 -5.36 -3.59 -9.20
C ARG A 764 -6.09 -4.67 -10.00
N PRO A 765 -5.61 -5.93 -10.01
CA PRO A 765 -6.26 -7.02 -10.75
C PRO A 765 -7.74 -7.17 -10.40
N THR A 766 -8.54 -7.41 -11.44
CA THR A 766 -9.99 -7.62 -11.37
C THR A 766 -10.36 -8.91 -12.09
N ASN A 767 -11.55 -9.43 -11.79
CA ASN A 767 -12.17 -10.58 -12.45
C ASN A 767 -13.51 -10.15 -13.06
N PRO A 768 -14.08 -10.93 -14.00
CA PRO A 768 -15.40 -10.61 -14.55
C PRO A 768 -16.49 -10.45 -13.48
N ASP A 769 -16.39 -11.21 -12.38
CA ASP A 769 -17.33 -11.18 -11.25
C ASP A 769 -17.30 -9.89 -10.42
N THR A 770 -16.29 -9.05 -10.65
CA THR A 770 -16.25 -7.67 -10.14
C THR A 770 -17.39 -6.84 -10.75
N PHE A 771 -17.72 -7.10 -12.01
CA PHE A 771 -18.63 -6.30 -12.83
C PHE A 771 -19.95 -7.03 -13.19
N PHE A 772 -19.93 -8.35 -13.28
CA PHE A 772 -21.10 -9.15 -13.67
C PHE A 772 -21.26 -10.39 -12.80
N HIS A 773 -22.49 -10.73 -12.41
CA HIS A 773 -22.74 -12.06 -11.85
C HIS A 773 -22.74 -13.11 -12.98
N SER A 774 -22.44 -14.36 -12.62
CA SER A 774 -22.47 -15.53 -13.52
C SER A 774 -23.81 -15.74 -14.25
N ASN A 775 -24.91 -15.27 -13.66
CA ASN A 775 -26.23 -15.29 -14.29
C ASN A 775 -26.48 -14.11 -15.27
N GLY A 776 -25.46 -13.32 -15.59
CA GLY A 776 -25.52 -12.21 -16.54
C GLY A 776 -26.05 -10.88 -15.98
N ILE A 777 -26.29 -10.77 -14.66
CA ILE A 777 -26.70 -9.53 -14.01
C ILE A 777 -25.50 -8.59 -13.85
N ALA A 778 -25.61 -7.34 -14.33
CA ALA A 778 -24.55 -6.33 -14.21
C ALA A 778 -24.49 -5.71 -12.81
N ARG A 779 -23.32 -5.22 -12.41
CA ARG A 779 -23.12 -4.46 -11.17
C ARG A 779 -22.87 -2.99 -11.48
N PHE A 780 -23.50 -2.11 -10.72
CA PHE A 780 -23.21 -0.67 -10.73
C PHE A 780 -22.78 -0.20 -9.35
N PHE A 781 -22.12 0.96 -9.29
CA PHE A 781 -21.50 1.48 -8.07
C PHE A 781 -22.00 2.89 -7.77
N TRP A 782 -22.77 3.05 -6.69
CA TRP A 782 -23.31 4.34 -6.29
C TRP A 782 -22.26 5.25 -5.69
N SER A 783 -22.31 6.52 -6.09
CA SER A 783 -21.65 7.61 -5.38
C SER A 783 -22.57 8.15 -4.29
N SER A 784 -21.99 8.69 -3.22
CA SER A 784 -22.73 9.47 -2.23
C SER A 784 -23.24 10.81 -2.78
N ALA A 785 -22.77 11.22 -3.97
CA ALA A 785 -23.23 12.43 -4.64
C ALA A 785 -24.73 12.33 -5.00
N SER A 786 -25.50 13.31 -4.53
CA SER A 786 -26.94 13.39 -4.76
C SER A 786 -27.28 14.11 -6.06
N VAL A 787 -28.32 13.67 -6.76
CA VAL A 787 -28.93 14.43 -7.85
C VAL A 787 -29.99 15.38 -7.26
N PRO A 788 -29.81 16.72 -7.31
CA PRO A 788 -30.72 17.65 -6.64
C PRO A 788 -32.17 17.51 -7.12
N ALA A 789 -33.12 17.59 -6.18
CA ALA A 789 -34.57 17.56 -6.47
C ALA A 789 -35.10 18.88 -7.08
N LEU A 790 -34.21 19.77 -7.52
CA LEU A 790 -34.54 21.01 -8.20
C LEU A 790 -34.87 20.73 -9.69
N PRO A 791 -35.68 21.58 -10.33
CA PRO A 791 -35.88 21.54 -11.79
C PRO A 791 -34.55 21.63 -12.55
N VAL A 792 -34.56 21.23 -13.83
CA VAL A 792 -33.42 21.44 -14.73
C VAL A 792 -33.22 22.95 -14.90
N SER A 793 -31.99 23.40 -14.70
CA SER A 793 -31.56 24.79 -14.87
C SER A 793 -30.56 24.88 -16.02
N PRO A 794 -30.52 25.99 -16.78
CA PRO A 794 -29.40 26.30 -17.67
C PRO A 794 -28.05 26.35 -16.96
N ASP A 795 -28.05 26.64 -15.66
CA ASP A 795 -26.84 26.71 -14.81
C ASP A 795 -26.41 25.33 -14.26
N ASP A 796 -27.17 24.26 -14.53
CA ASP A 796 -26.74 22.93 -14.14
C ASP A 796 -25.49 22.52 -14.93
N GLU A 797 -24.50 21.94 -14.24
CA GLU A 797 -23.42 21.27 -14.94
C GLU A 797 -23.98 20.18 -15.88
N GLY A 798 -23.34 19.98 -17.03
CA GLY A 798 -23.93 19.19 -18.12
C GLY A 798 -24.32 17.74 -17.75
N TYR A 799 -23.66 17.13 -16.75
CA TYR A 799 -24.05 15.79 -16.26
C TYR A 799 -25.25 15.83 -15.29
N LEU A 800 -25.39 16.90 -14.51
CA LEU A 800 -26.47 17.10 -13.53
C LEU A 800 -27.82 17.31 -14.21
N GLY A 801 -27.85 18.14 -15.27
CA GLY A 801 -29.04 18.32 -16.09
C GLY A 801 -29.51 17.02 -16.73
N ALA A 802 -28.59 16.25 -17.31
CA ALA A 802 -28.89 14.96 -17.91
C ALA A 802 -29.36 13.90 -16.90
N ALA A 803 -28.81 13.90 -15.68
CA ALA A 803 -29.28 13.04 -14.60
C ALA A 803 -30.71 13.39 -14.13
N LYS A 804 -31.08 14.68 -14.11
CA LYS A 804 -32.45 15.14 -13.84
C LYS A 804 -33.42 14.69 -14.94
N ASN A 805 -33.03 14.73 -16.21
CA ASN A 805 -33.83 14.22 -17.32
C ASN A 805 -34.06 12.71 -17.21
N ASN A 806 -33.00 11.95 -16.92
CA ASN A 806 -33.09 10.50 -16.68
C ASN A 806 -34.07 10.18 -15.55
N ARG A 807 -34.03 10.94 -14.44
CA ARG A 807 -34.95 10.79 -13.32
C ARG A 807 -36.40 10.92 -13.77
N GLU A 808 -36.71 11.94 -14.57
CA GLU A 808 -38.08 12.17 -15.03
C GLU A 808 -38.57 11.04 -15.94
N LEU A 809 -37.72 10.56 -16.86
CA LEU A 809 -38.02 9.39 -17.69
C LEU A 809 -38.35 8.15 -16.85
N LEU A 810 -37.52 7.84 -15.86
CA LEU A 810 -37.69 6.68 -15.01
C LEU A 810 -38.90 6.83 -14.08
N ARG A 811 -39.17 8.04 -13.59
CA ARG A 811 -40.37 8.35 -12.80
C ARG A 811 -41.63 8.12 -13.62
N ARG A 812 -41.67 8.61 -14.87
CA ARG A 812 -42.80 8.39 -15.80
C ARG A 812 -42.97 6.91 -16.13
N ALA A 813 -41.88 6.19 -16.36
CA ALA A 813 -41.90 4.82 -16.85
C ALA A 813 -42.14 3.76 -15.76
N PHE A 814 -41.68 4.01 -14.52
CA PHE A 814 -41.68 3.02 -13.44
C PHE A 814 -42.25 3.53 -12.11
N GLY A 815 -42.60 4.82 -11.99
CA GLY A 815 -43.04 5.41 -10.73
C GLY A 815 -41.94 5.49 -9.67
N ARG A 816 -40.65 5.48 -10.09
CA ARG A 816 -39.48 5.49 -9.19
C ARG A 816 -38.61 6.71 -9.44
N THR A 817 -38.10 7.29 -8.36
CA THR A 817 -37.27 8.51 -8.39
C THR A 817 -35.82 8.15 -8.09
N THR A 818 -34.91 8.56 -8.97
CA THR A 818 -33.45 8.43 -8.77
C THR A 818 -32.90 9.62 -7.99
N THR A 819 -32.01 9.35 -7.04
CA THR A 819 -31.50 10.35 -6.07
C THR A 819 -29.99 10.42 -5.99
N HIS A 820 -29.27 9.46 -6.55
CA HIS A 820 -27.81 9.34 -6.46
C HIS A 820 -27.19 9.24 -7.84
N SER A 821 -25.95 9.73 -7.96
CA SER A 821 -25.07 9.49 -9.10
C SER A 821 -24.26 8.20 -8.92
N PHE A 822 -23.43 7.88 -9.90
CA PHE A 822 -22.55 6.71 -9.88
C PHE A 822 -21.08 7.14 -9.75
N PHE A 823 -20.21 6.27 -9.25
CA PHE A 823 -18.78 6.53 -9.33
C PHE A 823 -18.31 6.55 -10.79
N HIS A 824 -17.26 7.33 -11.08
CA HIS A 824 -16.67 7.41 -12.41
C HIS A 824 -15.64 6.29 -12.59
N VAL A 825 -16.15 5.08 -12.78
CA VAL A 825 -15.40 3.83 -12.92
C VAL A 825 -15.85 3.11 -14.19
N PRO A 826 -15.13 2.08 -14.65
CA PRO A 826 -15.59 1.29 -15.78
C PRO A 826 -17.01 0.77 -15.56
N TYR A 827 -17.92 1.10 -16.48
CA TYR A 827 -19.34 0.80 -16.33
C TYR A 827 -19.66 -0.57 -16.92
N ALA A 828 -20.25 -1.45 -16.12
CA ALA A 828 -20.75 -2.74 -16.57
C ALA A 828 -22.08 -2.56 -17.30
N LEU A 829 -22.08 -2.79 -18.61
CA LEU A 829 -23.22 -2.56 -19.47
C LEU A 829 -23.71 -3.85 -20.13
N ARG A 830 -24.98 -3.80 -20.51
CA ARG A 830 -25.66 -4.83 -21.30
C ARG A 830 -26.16 -4.22 -22.59
N ARG A 831 -25.83 -4.83 -23.73
CA ARG A 831 -26.19 -4.35 -25.07
C ARG A 831 -27.70 -4.30 -25.25
N SER A 832 -28.40 -5.40 -24.91
CA SER A 832 -29.86 -5.50 -24.99
C SER A 832 -30.60 -4.43 -24.17
N VAL A 833 -30.02 -3.98 -23.05
CA VAL A 833 -30.63 -2.92 -22.23
C VAL A 833 -30.54 -1.56 -22.92
N LEU A 834 -29.44 -1.26 -23.61
CA LEU A 834 -29.32 -0.03 -24.41
C LEU A 834 -30.30 -0.03 -25.58
N GLU A 835 -30.42 -1.17 -26.28
CA GLU A 835 -31.40 -1.38 -27.36
C GLU A 835 -32.83 -1.11 -26.85
N GLU A 836 -33.22 -1.71 -25.72
CA GLU A 836 -34.56 -1.53 -25.15
C GLU A 836 -34.84 -0.09 -24.70
N ILE A 837 -33.84 0.61 -24.13
CA ILE A 837 -33.98 2.02 -23.77
C ILE A 837 -34.23 2.87 -25.02
N ALA A 838 -33.50 2.61 -26.11
CA ALA A 838 -33.66 3.31 -27.38
C ALA A 838 -35.06 3.09 -27.98
N GLU A 839 -35.55 1.86 -27.94
CA GLU A 839 -36.89 1.49 -28.43
C GLU A 839 -38.02 2.08 -27.58
N ARG A 840 -37.83 2.16 -26.26
CA ARG A 840 -38.85 2.61 -25.32
C ARG A 840 -38.96 4.14 -25.24
N PHE A 841 -37.86 4.85 -25.44
CA PHE A 841 -37.80 6.32 -25.37
C PHE A 841 -37.28 6.93 -26.69
N PRO A 842 -37.90 6.63 -27.85
CA PRO A 842 -37.33 6.96 -29.15
C PRO A 842 -37.21 8.47 -29.37
N GLN A 843 -38.14 9.27 -28.82
CA GLN A 843 -38.13 10.73 -28.96
C GLN A 843 -36.96 11.36 -28.18
N GLU A 844 -36.80 11.01 -26.91
CA GLU A 844 -35.73 11.56 -26.07
C GLU A 844 -34.34 11.03 -26.50
N TRP A 845 -34.30 9.79 -27.00
CA TRP A 845 -33.12 9.20 -27.60
C TRP A 845 -32.68 9.91 -28.88
N GLU A 846 -33.62 10.15 -29.81
CA GLU A 846 -33.34 10.86 -31.07
C GLU A 846 -32.94 12.32 -30.82
N ALA A 847 -33.55 12.98 -29.83
CA ALA A 847 -33.16 14.33 -29.41
C ALA A 847 -31.71 14.37 -28.91
N THR A 848 -31.31 13.40 -28.09
CA THR A 848 -29.93 13.29 -27.59
C THR A 848 -28.95 12.95 -28.72
N SER A 849 -29.27 12.01 -29.60
CA SER A 849 -28.35 11.55 -30.66
C SER A 849 -28.10 12.60 -31.75
N ARG A 850 -29.07 13.49 -32.00
CA ARG A 850 -28.92 14.62 -32.94
C ARG A 850 -28.25 15.86 -32.33
N SER A 851 -28.02 15.84 -31.02
CA SER A 851 -27.43 16.95 -30.27
C SER A 851 -25.93 17.05 -30.56
N ARG A 852 -25.51 18.07 -31.31
CA ARG A 852 -24.10 18.27 -31.73
C ARG A 852 -23.18 18.72 -30.58
N PHE A 853 -23.73 19.40 -29.58
CA PHE A 853 -23.03 19.85 -28.37
C PHE A 853 -23.90 19.49 -27.16
N ARG A 854 -23.31 19.35 -25.97
CA ARG A 854 -24.11 19.09 -24.76
C ARG A 854 -25.26 20.10 -24.64
N SER A 855 -26.44 19.56 -24.32
CA SER A 855 -27.69 20.28 -24.17
C SER A 855 -28.32 19.92 -22.82
N THR A 856 -29.06 20.87 -22.24
CA THR A 856 -29.81 20.66 -21.00
C THR A 856 -30.90 19.60 -21.14
N GLY A 857 -31.28 19.22 -22.38
CA GLY A 857 -32.22 18.15 -22.69
C GLY A 857 -31.59 16.77 -22.92
N ASP A 858 -30.26 16.64 -22.86
CA ASP A 858 -29.59 15.37 -23.14
C ASP A 858 -29.91 14.30 -22.08
N LEU A 859 -29.78 13.02 -22.49
CA LEU A 859 -29.78 11.88 -21.59
C LEU A 859 -28.34 11.42 -21.30
N SER A 860 -28.05 11.15 -20.03
CA SER A 860 -26.79 10.53 -19.62
C SER A 860 -26.94 9.02 -19.70
N VAL A 861 -26.67 8.43 -20.87
CA VAL A 861 -27.11 7.05 -21.17
C VAL A 861 -26.30 6.01 -20.39
N VAL A 862 -24.99 5.92 -20.66
CA VAL A 862 -24.15 4.84 -20.14
C VAL A 862 -23.78 5.03 -18.66
N SER A 863 -23.56 6.27 -18.24
CA SER A 863 -23.15 6.62 -16.88
C SER A 863 -24.30 6.74 -15.88
N SER A 864 -25.56 6.66 -16.32
CA SER A 864 -26.73 6.82 -15.43
C SER A 864 -27.98 6.05 -15.86
N LEU A 865 -28.56 6.36 -17.02
CA LEU A 865 -29.88 5.84 -17.42
C LEU A 865 -29.88 4.31 -17.51
N HIS A 866 -28.84 3.75 -18.11
CA HIS A 866 -28.66 2.30 -18.27
C HIS A 866 -28.71 1.58 -16.93
N HIS A 867 -27.90 2.00 -15.96
CA HIS A 867 -27.79 1.34 -14.66
C HIS A 867 -29.11 1.34 -13.90
N HIS A 868 -29.80 2.47 -13.87
CA HIS A 868 -31.10 2.56 -13.22
C HIS A 868 -32.17 1.74 -13.95
N TYR A 869 -32.22 1.80 -15.27
CA TYR A 869 -33.17 1.02 -16.06
C TYR A 869 -32.95 -0.48 -15.89
N ALA A 870 -31.69 -0.93 -15.95
CA ALA A 870 -31.30 -2.31 -15.71
C ALA A 870 -31.70 -2.75 -14.30
N TYR A 871 -31.47 -1.92 -13.28
CA TYR A 871 -31.89 -2.21 -11.90
C TYR A 871 -33.40 -2.39 -11.78
N LEU A 872 -34.17 -1.45 -12.32
CA LEU A 872 -35.64 -1.45 -12.26
C LEU A 872 -36.28 -2.60 -13.06
N THR A 873 -35.51 -3.22 -13.95
CA THR A 873 -35.94 -4.37 -14.75
C THR A 873 -35.26 -5.68 -14.34
N GLY A 874 -34.57 -5.71 -13.18
CA GLY A 874 -34.00 -6.93 -12.61
C GLY A 874 -32.73 -7.44 -13.30
N ARG A 875 -32.04 -6.60 -14.08
CA ARG A 875 -30.85 -6.93 -14.88
C ARG A 875 -29.56 -6.28 -14.39
N ALA A 876 -29.63 -5.46 -13.35
CA ALA A 876 -28.46 -4.98 -12.63
C ALA A 876 -28.72 -4.93 -11.12
N VAL A 877 -27.65 -4.93 -10.32
CA VAL A 877 -27.68 -4.83 -8.85
C VAL A 877 -26.59 -3.87 -8.35
N PRO A 878 -26.77 -3.24 -7.18
CA PRO A 878 -25.71 -2.44 -6.57
C PRO A 878 -24.54 -3.34 -6.13
N GLY A 879 -23.32 -2.87 -6.38
CA GLY A 879 -22.07 -3.47 -5.91
C GLY A 879 -21.23 -2.48 -5.10
N GLY A 880 -20.14 -2.98 -4.52
CA GLY A 880 -19.12 -2.17 -3.87
C GLY A 880 -17.80 -2.20 -4.64
N ILE A 881 -17.14 -1.05 -4.74
CA ILE A 881 -15.82 -0.92 -5.38
C ILE A 881 -14.96 0.08 -4.58
N SER A 882 -13.67 -0.21 -4.41
CA SER A 882 -12.73 0.78 -3.86
C SER A 882 -12.33 1.74 -4.97
N TYR A 883 -12.61 3.02 -4.77
CA TYR A 883 -12.50 4.08 -5.77
C TYR A 883 -11.82 5.33 -5.19
N ASP A 884 -11.10 6.09 -6.03
CA ASP A 884 -10.60 7.42 -5.71
C ASP A 884 -10.74 8.34 -6.94
N PHE A 885 -10.96 9.63 -6.70
CA PHE A 885 -10.99 10.68 -7.70
C PHE A 885 -9.85 11.65 -7.41
N VAL A 886 -9.10 12.04 -8.43
CA VAL A 886 -8.03 13.03 -8.29
C VAL A 886 -8.27 14.19 -9.24
N ASP A 887 -8.48 15.38 -8.68
CA ASP A 887 -8.43 16.61 -9.45
C ASP A 887 -6.98 17.10 -9.54
N ILE A 888 -6.40 17.07 -10.74
CA ILE A 888 -5.03 17.52 -10.97
C ILE A 888 -4.87 19.03 -10.93
N GLY A 889 -5.96 19.78 -11.06
CA GLY A 889 -6.00 21.23 -10.88
C GLY A 889 -5.89 21.67 -9.43
N ASP A 890 -6.20 20.77 -8.47
CA ASP A 890 -6.03 21.03 -7.03
C ASP A 890 -4.72 20.42 -6.52
N ARG A 891 -3.77 21.28 -6.14
CA ARG A 891 -2.48 20.86 -5.54
C ARG A 891 -2.66 20.01 -4.28
N LYS A 892 -3.79 20.11 -3.56
CA LYS A 892 -4.10 19.25 -2.40
C LYS A 892 -4.30 17.79 -2.80
N ASP A 893 -4.79 17.54 -4.01
CA ASP A 893 -5.09 16.21 -4.53
C ASP A 893 -3.84 15.52 -5.11
N HIS A 894 -2.73 16.23 -5.35
CA HIS A 894 -1.47 15.62 -5.78
C HIS A 894 -0.91 14.61 -4.77
N ALA A 895 -1.14 14.85 -3.47
CA ALA A 895 -0.79 13.89 -2.43
C ALA A 895 -1.59 12.56 -2.54
N ARG A 896 -2.76 12.57 -3.19
CA ARG A 896 -3.52 11.35 -3.51
C ARG A 896 -2.81 10.52 -4.57
N LEU A 897 -2.21 11.13 -5.60
CA LEU A 897 -1.41 10.41 -6.61
C LEU A 897 -0.26 9.64 -5.95
N GLY A 898 0.41 10.26 -4.98
CA GLY A 898 1.41 9.60 -4.14
C GLY A 898 0.86 8.36 -3.43
N ARG A 899 -0.28 8.49 -2.76
CA ARG A 899 -0.94 7.38 -2.04
C ARG A 899 -1.40 6.27 -2.98
N LEU A 900 -2.00 6.62 -4.11
CA LEU A 900 -2.44 5.66 -5.12
C LEU A 900 -1.27 4.81 -5.59
N LEU A 901 -0.13 5.44 -5.90
CA LEU A 901 1.05 4.71 -6.35
C LEU A 901 1.67 3.86 -5.23
N GLN A 902 1.75 4.38 -4.00
CA GLN A 902 2.34 3.68 -2.86
C GLN A 902 1.52 2.49 -2.38
N ASN A 903 0.19 2.58 -2.46
CA ASN A 903 -0.70 1.56 -1.91
C ASN A 903 -1.21 0.59 -2.99
N ARG A 904 -1.48 1.09 -4.21
CA ARG A 904 -2.15 0.35 -5.29
C ARG A 904 -3.37 -0.45 -4.80
N ASP A 905 -4.14 0.13 -3.85
CA ASP A 905 -5.21 -0.53 -3.10
C ASP A 905 -6.63 -0.20 -3.61
N ARG A 906 -6.73 0.65 -4.64
CA ARG A 906 -7.98 1.03 -5.28
C ARG A 906 -8.26 0.12 -6.49
N THR A 907 -9.47 -0.41 -6.59
CA THR A 907 -9.92 -1.18 -7.76
C THR A 907 -9.92 -0.31 -9.00
N ALA A 908 -10.44 0.91 -8.89
CA ALA A 908 -10.48 1.88 -9.97
C ALA A 908 -10.18 3.29 -9.44
N PHE A 909 -9.72 4.17 -10.30
CA PHE A 909 -9.61 5.60 -10.03
C PHE A 909 -9.78 6.37 -11.33
N CYS A 910 -10.09 7.66 -11.24
CA CYS A 910 -10.03 8.54 -12.39
C CYS A 910 -9.36 9.87 -12.05
N ILE A 911 -8.90 10.53 -13.10
CA ILE A 911 -8.14 11.77 -13.03
C ILE A 911 -8.90 12.82 -13.83
N GLY A 912 -9.32 13.90 -13.17
CA GLY A 912 -10.01 15.02 -13.81
C GLY A 912 -9.24 16.34 -13.66
N GLU A 913 -9.67 17.37 -14.39
CA GLU A 913 -9.12 18.73 -14.33
C GLU A 913 -10.27 19.72 -14.10
N SER A 914 -10.27 20.44 -12.98
CA SER A 914 -11.22 21.53 -12.70
C SER A 914 -10.88 22.82 -13.45
N HIS A 915 -11.90 23.60 -13.79
CA HIS A 915 -11.80 24.82 -14.60
C HIS A 915 -11.00 25.96 -13.91
N ASP A 916 -11.05 26.07 -12.58
CA ASP A 916 -10.34 27.08 -11.78
C ASP A 916 -9.01 26.56 -11.21
N SER A 917 -8.18 25.92 -12.03
CA SER A 917 -6.85 25.49 -11.56
C SER A 917 -5.92 26.70 -11.41
N GLY A 918 -5.41 26.93 -10.20
CA GLY A 918 -4.38 27.94 -9.91
C GLY A 918 -2.98 27.51 -10.37
N MET A 919 -2.86 26.48 -11.21
CA MET A 919 -1.62 25.81 -11.61
C MET A 919 -1.35 25.99 -13.10
N ALA A 920 -0.07 26.06 -13.48
CA ALA A 920 0.29 26.14 -14.89
C ALA A 920 0.07 24.80 -15.62
N ASP A 921 -0.37 24.86 -16.88
CA ASP A 921 -0.63 23.68 -17.73
C ASP A 921 0.56 22.72 -17.82
N GLU A 922 1.79 23.24 -17.85
CA GLU A 922 3.03 22.47 -17.89
C GLU A 922 3.26 21.66 -16.59
N GLU A 923 2.93 22.24 -15.44
CA GLU A 923 3.06 21.60 -14.13
C GLU A 923 2.07 20.43 -13.99
N MET A 924 0.82 20.65 -14.38
CA MET A 924 -0.21 19.60 -14.42
C MET A 924 0.17 18.47 -15.38
N ALA A 925 0.68 18.81 -16.57
CA ALA A 925 1.12 17.84 -17.56
C ALA A 925 2.27 16.96 -17.04
N LEU A 926 3.23 17.57 -16.33
CA LEU A 926 4.35 16.85 -15.74
C LEU A 926 3.89 15.92 -14.62
N ALA A 927 2.98 16.36 -13.75
CA ALA A 927 2.45 15.58 -12.65
C ALA A 927 1.71 14.31 -13.14
N ILE A 928 0.76 14.46 -14.08
CA ILE A 928 0.02 13.33 -14.66
C ILE A 928 0.97 12.36 -15.35
N ARG A 929 1.85 12.86 -16.24
CA ARG A 929 2.77 11.97 -16.98
C ARG A 929 3.68 11.20 -16.02
N SER A 930 4.20 11.86 -15.00
CA SER A 930 5.07 11.22 -14.00
C SER A 930 4.31 10.13 -13.24
N PHE A 931 3.07 10.41 -12.81
CA PHE A 931 2.24 9.44 -12.11
C PHE A 931 1.82 8.26 -12.99
N LEU A 932 1.29 8.50 -14.19
CA LEU A 932 0.80 7.44 -15.06
C LEU A 932 1.94 6.56 -15.60
N THR A 933 3.08 7.15 -15.95
CA THR A 933 4.31 6.41 -16.32
C THR A 933 4.75 5.50 -15.18
N ALA A 934 4.67 5.99 -13.95
CA ALA A 934 5.03 5.23 -12.77
C ALA A 934 4.04 4.12 -12.43
N TYR A 935 2.75 4.40 -12.52
CA TYR A 935 1.69 3.47 -12.15
C TYR A 935 1.56 2.35 -13.17
N PHE A 936 1.69 2.68 -14.46
CA PHE A 936 1.58 1.77 -15.59
C PHE A 936 2.86 1.80 -16.46
N PRO A 937 4.01 1.36 -15.92
CA PRO A 937 5.30 1.46 -16.60
C PRO A 937 5.46 0.48 -17.77
N VAL A 938 4.73 -0.64 -17.72
CA VAL A 938 4.78 -1.69 -18.74
C VAL A 938 3.82 -1.36 -19.88
N ARG A 939 4.27 -1.53 -21.13
CA ARG A 939 3.47 -1.28 -22.32
C ARG A 939 2.30 -2.27 -22.44
N SER A 940 1.18 -1.82 -22.99
CA SER A 940 0.08 -2.72 -23.35
C SER A 940 0.40 -3.44 -24.67
N PRO A 941 -0.25 -4.58 -24.96
CA PRO A 941 -0.16 -5.24 -26.26
C PRO A 941 -0.64 -4.38 -27.43
N TYR A 942 -1.41 -3.33 -27.16
CA TYR A 942 -2.00 -2.43 -28.15
C TYR A 942 -1.06 -1.29 -28.57
N GLU A 943 0.16 -1.21 -28.02
CA GLU A 943 1.15 -0.21 -28.39
C GLU A 943 2.10 -0.71 -29.47
N ARG A 944 2.45 0.15 -30.43
CA ARG A 944 3.45 -0.18 -31.46
C ARG A 944 4.79 -0.56 -30.83
N SER A 945 5.39 -1.61 -31.38
CA SER A 945 6.77 -2.00 -31.07
C SER A 945 7.73 -0.85 -31.40
N ARG A 946 8.62 -0.49 -30.48
CA ARG A 946 9.66 0.52 -30.76
C ARG A 946 10.66 -0.07 -31.75
N ALA A 947 10.99 0.65 -32.82
CA ALA A 947 12.21 0.35 -33.55
C ALA A 947 13.41 0.50 -32.58
N VAL A 948 14.37 -0.42 -32.67
CA VAL A 948 15.55 -0.53 -31.78
C VAL A 948 16.42 0.75 -31.73
N THR A 949 16.15 1.74 -32.58
CA THR A 949 16.99 2.94 -32.76
C THR A 949 16.67 4.13 -31.87
N ASP A 950 15.55 4.16 -31.17
CA ASP A 950 15.23 5.27 -30.27
C ASP A 950 15.39 4.84 -28.81
N ALA A 951 16.64 4.80 -28.33
CA ALA A 951 16.93 4.89 -26.90
C ALA A 951 16.61 6.32 -26.40
N PRO A 952 16.23 6.50 -25.11
CA PRO A 952 15.79 7.78 -24.56
C PRO A 952 16.80 8.92 -24.73
#